data_AF-A0A832G1Y5-F1
#
_entry.id   AF-A0A832G1Y5-F1
#
_cell.length_a   1.000
_cell.length_b   1.000
_cell.length_c   1.000
_cell.angle_alpha   90.00
_cell.angle_beta   90.00
_cell.angle_gamma   90.00
#
_symmetry.space_group_name_H-M   'P 1'
#
loop_
_entity.id
_entity.type
_entity.pdbx_description
1 polymer ?
#
loop_
_entity_poly.entity_id
_entity_poly.type
_entity_poly.pdbx_seq_one_letter_code
_entity_poly.pdbx_strand_id
1 'polypeptide(L)'
;MRLKRFFEHLTKPFVATAILTAHSVASDTNHTASTSGFWFRGKELFPIDDQIAILRAADIDGDGLVDLVIANNSKSKINILFNMTGKTNPASLQTMHRLKLNELPPDARFKIESIASEKRIAAMVVKDLNSDGKPDIAYYGDPKELIVCYNRGTNSWTTKRFKITDGLLNPNALEAGDINGDGLTDLVLLGEQTIYVLYQKKDGTFSEPERIPFTTSTKAINLADLNKDSRLDLLLIDWDSETPVRVRYQNPDGTLGQEIFFKIPQIRAFIVDTFGTNNEPLLVTIMANSGRAAVWQVTTNTAEHLTANLFEGQFSTFPLSQTKESRGTCWTDFNKDGLLDLIVAEPESGEITIYLQNTLGELTYYKRFPSLAGVTAIESADWNKDENHELFLLSPAERLIGVTSPDPNGRLPFPTFLPIEGKPLAMTTGILSSNTPPRVIVMSEKDDLRRITILTPEGPTKTVKLSETYKANPLSILAHDADQDGLNDIVIFTPYEKIKILRQLKNGEFEEIDVDPPGGATGTIWGVSLDVDADDKPELILPQKNFLRAVVLQEKPSPTSTNITWTFKIKDQINGIAGTSNLRAITSIPTTNSTPVLCALDLGQKCLTFYERDPQSAWQPVKSIELPVLNFTRVFTLTMGTDHSTALCFVGDNCVGFMKLAGKVINLTETDTYETPIKNARLLDVIAGDLNHDGLKDLVFLETEEKHVDIVEVTPAYKLVPGTRWKVFEDATVRSRSYLGSREPREALVIDVTGDKKDDLLLLVHDRVILYPAD
;
A
#
# COMPACT_ATOMS: atom_id res chain seq x y z
N MET A 1 -43.34 6.73 -42.18
CA MET A 1 -43.84 5.52 -42.89
C MET A 1 -43.89 5.84 -44.38
N ARG A 2 -43.27 5.02 -45.25
CA ARG A 2 -43.22 5.13 -46.75
C ARG A 2 -42.51 6.36 -47.37
N LEU A 3 -41.83 6.29 -48.53
CA LEU A 3 -41.09 5.18 -49.19
C LEU A 3 -40.05 5.75 -50.22
N LYS A 4 -39.34 4.87 -50.94
CA LYS A 4 -38.06 5.06 -51.69
C LYS A 4 -38.17 5.50 -53.18
N ARG A 5 -37.15 6.27 -53.62
CA ARG A 5 -36.24 6.16 -54.82
C ARG A 5 -36.71 6.02 -56.29
N PHE A 6 -35.76 6.42 -57.16
CA PHE A 6 -35.50 6.15 -58.61
C PHE A 6 -36.10 7.16 -59.63
N PHE A 7 -35.46 7.52 -60.75
CA PHE A 7 -34.21 7.04 -61.41
C PHE A 7 -33.39 8.19 -62.07
N GLU A 8 -32.14 7.92 -62.48
CA GLU A 8 -31.14 8.81 -63.13
C GLU A 8 -31.25 8.86 -64.70
N HIS A 9 -30.40 9.46 -65.57
CA HIS A 9 -29.00 9.98 -65.52
C HIS A 9 -28.63 10.90 -66.75
N LEU A 10 -27.37 11.41 -66.82
CA LEU A 10 -26.64 12.06 -67.97
C LEU A 10 -27.06 13.50 -68.41
N THR A 11 -26.19 14.50 -68.70
CA THR A 11 -24.71 14.65 -68.70
C THR A 11 -24.25 16.13 -68.53
N LYS A 12 -22.98 16.38 -68.13
CA LYS A 12 -22.32 17.69 -67.83
C LYS A 12 -21.70 18.38 -69.09
N PRO A 13 -20.88 19.48 -69.04
CA PRO A 13 -20.49 20.44 -67.97
C PRO A 13 -20.52 21.96 -68.35
N PHE A 14 -20.23 22.88 -67.41
CA PHE A 14 -19.77 24.25 -67.75
C PHE A 14 -18.83 24.90 -66.69
N VAL A 15 -18.25 26.05 -67.07
CA VAL A 15 -17.04 26.76 -66.58
C VAL A 15 -17.26 27.73 -65.41
N ALA A 16 -16.21 28.02 -64.62
CA ALA A 16 -16.00 29.33 -63.98
C ALA A 16 -14.51 29.64 -63.68
N THR A 17 -14.07 30.87 -63.92
CA THR A 17 -12.72 31.41 -63.63
C THR A 17 -12.87 32.65 -62.73
N ALA A 18 -11.99 32.89 -61.75
CA ALA A 18 -12.05 34.08 -60.89
C ALA A 18 -10.66 34.54 -60.38
N ILE A 19 -10.40 35.86 -60.37
CA ILE A 19 -9.23 36.52 -59.75
C ILE A 19 -9.61 37.97 -59.32
N LEU A 20 -9.05 38.45 -58.18
CA LEU A 20 -9.06 39.83 -57.60
C LEU A 20 -10.42 40.35 -57.05
N THR A 21 -10.54 41.09 -55.92
CA THR A 21 -9.55 41.65 -54.96
C THR A 21 -10.13 41.90 -53.54
N ALA A 22 -9.39 41.43 -52.53
CA ALA A 22 -8.88 42.12 -51.32
C ALA A 22 -9.75 43.05 -50.42
N HIS A 23 -9.68 42.77 -49.09
CA HIS A 23 -9.65 43.73 -47.96
C HIS A 23 -8.67 43.17 -46.88
N SER A 24 -8.03 44.04 -46.07
CA SER A 24 -6.97 43.74 -45.06
C SER A 24 -7.38 42.74 -43.97
N VAL A 25 -6.60 41.75 -43.51
CA VAL A 25 -5.17 41.68 -43.09
C VAL A 25 -4.84 42.48 -41.81
N ALA A 26 -4.91 41.79 -40.67
CA ALA A 26 -4.24 42.17 -39.41
C ALA A 26 -3.88 40.89 -38.61
N SER A 27 -2.60 40.50 -38.71
CA SER A 27 -1.89 39.54 -37.84
C SER A 27 -2.65 38.30 -37.32
N ASP A 28 -2.66 37.22 -38.11
CA ASP A 28 -2.41 35.90 -37.51
C ASP A 28 -0.95 35.89 -37.03
N THR A 29 -0.73 35.96 -35.72
CA THR A 29 0.58 35.67 -35.15
C THR A 29 0.81 34.17 -35.27
N ASN A 30 1.69 33.79 -36.19
CA ASN A 30 2.22 32.43 -36.26
C ASN A 30 2.60 31.96 -34.85
N HIS A 31 1.91 30.94 -34.34
CA HIS A 31 2.57 30.00 -33.44
C HIS A 31 3.61 29.27 -34.29
N THR A 32 4.80 29.87 -34.41
CA THR A 32 6.00 29.13 -34.69
C THR A 32 6.17 28.16 -33.53
N ALA A 33 5.72 26.92 -33.71
CA ALA A 33 6.25 25.82 -32.93
C ALA A 33 7.76 25.85 -33.14
N SER A 34 8.51 26.21 -32.11
CA SER A 34 9.94 25.96 -32.07
C SER A 34 10.08 24.45 -32.00
N THR A 35 10.27 23.80 -33.15
CA THR A 35 10.70 22.41 -33.18
C THR A 35 12.13 22.37 -32.68
N SER A 36 12.30 22.29 -31.35
CA SER A 36 13.52 21.81 -30.69
C SER A 36 13.73 20.38 -31.18
N GLY A 37 14.50 20.25 -32.26
CA GLY A 37 14.73 18.97 -32.90
C GLY A 37 15.67 18.13 -32.04
N PHE A 38 15.37 16.84 -31.93
CA PHE A 38 16.25 15.85 -31.33
C PHE A 38 17.40 15.54 -32.31
N TRP A 39 18.60 16.04 -32.03
CA TRP A 39 19.78 15.91 -32.90
C TRP A 39 20.93 15.19 -32.18
N PHE A 40 21.56 14.25 -32.88
CA PHE A 40 22.67 13.47 -32.36
C PHE A 40 23.83 13.45 -33.36
N ARG A 41 25.07 13.67 -32.89
CA ARG A 41 26.29 13.76 -33.74
C ARG A 41 26.67 12.45 -34.42
N GLY A 42 26.17 11.33 -33.91
CA GLY A 42 26.37 9.98 -34.46
C GLY A 42 26.76 8.98 -33.38
N LYS A 43 26.27 7.73 -33.49
CA LYS A 43 26.41 6.76 -32.40
C LYS A 43 27.84 6.26 -32.17
N GLU A 44 28.23 6.19 -30.90
CA GLU A 44 29.43 5.52 -30.40
C GLU A 44 29.04 4.13 -29.85
N LEU A 45 29.97 3.16 -29.91
CA LEU A 45 29.70 1.76 -29.56
C LEU A 45 30.77 1.22 -28.60
N PHE A 46 30.35 0.80 -27.41
CA PHE A 46 31.23 0.25 -26.38
C PHE A 46 30.85 -1.22 -26.10
N PRO A 47 31.50 -2.19 -26.77
CA PRO A 47 31.33 -3.61 -26.44
C PRO A 47 31.93 -3.92 -25.06
N ILE A 48 31.19 -4.69 -24.26
CA ILE A 48 31.56 -5.10 -22.90
C ILE A 48 31.55 -6.62 -22.78
N ASP A 49 30.37 -7.23 -22.69
CA ASP A 49 30.16 -8.67 -22.54
C ASP A 49 28.68 -9.02 -22.68
N ASP A 50 28.39 -10.31 -22.92
CA ASP A 50 27.05 -10.86 -22.82
C ASP A 50 26.47 -10.73 -21.39
N GLN A 51 25.15 -10.61 -21.25
CA GLN A 51 24.43 -10.53 -19.97
C GLN A 51 24.81 -9.34 -19.06
N ILE A 52 25.28 -8.23 -19.65
CA ILE A 52 25.30 -6.94 -18.96
C ILE A 52 23.87 -6.44 -18.67
N ALA A 53 23.66 -5.78 -17.54
CA ALA A 53 22.38 -5.21 -17.09
C ALA A 53 22.63 -4.09 -16.07
N ILE A 54 21.55 -3.38 -15.68
CA ILE A 54 21.51 -2.36 -14.62
C ILE A 54 22.51 -1.24 -14.88
N LEU A 55 22.26 -0.48 -15.95
CA LEU A 55 22.99 0.74 -16.29
C LEU A 55 22.70 1.82 -15.24
N ARG A 56 23.76 2.32 -14.62
CA ARG A 56 23.76 3.47 -13.69
C ARG A 56 24.89 4.42 -14.08
N ALA A 57 24.83 5.65 -13.60
CA ALA A 57 25.86 6.64 -13.85
C ALA A 57 26.11 7.51 -12.63
N ALA A 58 27.37 7.91 -12.43
CA ALA A 58 27.83 8.83 -11.40
C ALA A 58 29.28 9.23 -11.70
N ASP A 59 29.78 10.31 -11.11
CA ASP A 59 31.22 10.63 -11.09
C ASP A 59 31.91 9.77 -10.02
N ILE A 60 32.53 8.65 -10.41
CA ILE A 60 33.07 7.65 -9.48
C ILE A 60 34.48 8.03 -9.00
N ASP A 61 35.29 8.68 -9.83
CA ASP A 61 36.67 9.08 -9.47
C ASP A 61 36.82 10.53 -8.99
N GLY A 62 35.78 11.35 -9.12
CA GLY A 62 35.71 12.74 -8.64
C GLY A 62 36.32 13.76 -9.62
N ASP A 63 36.35 13.46 -10.92
CA ASP A 63 36.96 14.32 -11.94
C ASP A 63 35.99 15.33 -12.58
N GLY A 64 34.69 15.24 -12.27
CA GLY A 64 33.62 16.09 -12.83
C GLY A 64 33.01 15.59 -14.14
N LEU A 65 33.38 14.40 -14.62
CA LEU A 65 32.75 13.70 -15.73
C LEU A 65 31.87 12.55 -15.22
N VAL A 66 30.87 12.18 -16.01
CA VAL A 66 29.95 11.09 -15.65
C VAL A 66 30.49 9.75 -16.13
N ASP A 67 30.77 8.84 -15.19
CA ASP A 67 31.12 7.45 -15.44
C ASP A 67 29.87 6.57 -15.53
N LEU A 68 29.99 5.39 -16.17
CA LEU A 68 28.93 4.39 -16.21
C LEU A 68 29.27 3.17 -15.35
N VAL A 69 28.30 2.69 -14.58
CA VAL A 69 28.39 1.49 -13.74
C VAL A 69 27.38 0.46 -14.23
N ILE A 70 27.86 -0.75 -14.52
CA ILE A 70 27.08 -1.79 -15.21
C ILE A 70 27.32 -3.15 -14.52
N ALA A 71 26.26 -3.88 -14.21
CA ALA A 71 26.35 -5.24 -13.70
C ALA A 71 26.67 -6.22 -14.85
N ASN A 72 27.80 -6.92 -14.77
CA ASN A 72 28.23 -7.95 -15.73
C ASN A 72 28.09 -9.34 -15.10
N ASN A 73 26.89 -9.89 -15.24
CA ASN A 73 26.53 -11.17 -14.62
C ASN A 73 27.20 -12.38 -15.29
N SER A 74 27.66 -12.28 -16.55
CA SER A 74 28.39 -13.38 -17.19
C SER A 74 29.83 -13.55 -16.68
N LYS A 75 30.40 -12.52 -16.03
CA LYS A 75 31.74 -12.54 -15.42
C LYS A 75 31.76 -12.44 -13.89
N SER A 76 30.60 -12.33 -13.25
CA SER A 76 30.48 -12.02 -11.80
C SER A 76 31.24 -10.76 -11.40
N LYS A 77 31.01 -9.68 -12.14
CA LYS A 77 31.68 -8.38 -11.96
C LYS A 77 30.70 -7.22 -12.06
N ILE A 78 31.09 -6.08 -11.49
CA ILE A 78 30.59 -4.76 -11.86
C ILE A 78 31.64 -4.15 -12.78
N ASN A 79 31.25 -3.76 -13.98
CA ASN A 79 32.08 -2.96 -14.88
C ASN A 79 31.87 -1.48 -14.57
N ILE A 80 32.98 -0.73 -14.49
CA ILE A 80 32.98 0.72 -14.39
C ILE A 80 33.65 1.26 -15.64
N LEU A 81 32.96 2.12 -16.38
CA LEU A 81 33.42 2.79 -17.58
C LEU A 81 33.80 4.21 -17.18
N PHE A 82 35.06 4.39 -16.80
CA PHE A 82 35.59 5.71 -16.43
C PHE A 82 35.64 6.62 -17.66
N ASN A 83 35.12 7.83 -17.53
CA ASN A 83 35.00 8.80 -18.61
C ASN A 83 36.34 9.52 -18.83
N MET A 84 36.86 9.39 -20.04
CA MET A 84 38.16 9.94 -20.44
C MET A 84 38.01 11.13 -21.40
N THR A 85 36.82 11.73 -21.49
CA THR A 85 36.57 12.86 -22.39
C THR A 85 37.50 14.03 -22.09
N GLY A 86 38.12 14.62 -23.12
CA GLY A 86 39.16 15.64 -22.98
C GLY A 86 40.53 15.14 -22.47
N LYS A 87 40.60 13.92 -21.91
CA LYS A 87 41.85 13.24 -21.54
C LYS A 87 42.40 12.35 -22.69
N THR A 88 41.64 12.15 -23.77
CA THR A 88 42.01 11.30 -24.91
C THR A 88 42.61 12.05 -26.12
N ASN A 89 43.75 11.52 -26.60
CA ASN A 89 44.43 11.77 -27.89
C ASN A 89 45.22 13.10 -28.09
N PRO A 90 46.25 13.14 -29.00
CA PRO A 90 46.52 12.20 -30.09
C PRO A 90 47.71 11.24 -29.91
N ALA A 91 47.49 9.97 -30.28
CA ALA A 91 48.44 9.11 -30.99
C ALA A 91 49.94 9.18 -30.61
N SER A 92 50.28 8.84 -29.36
CA SER A 92 51.61 8.27 -29.13
C SER A 92 51.70 6.92 -29.86
N LEU A 93 52.86 6.63 -30.48
CA LEU A 93 53.12 5.38 -31.22
C LEU A 93 53.20 4.17 -30.26
N GLN A 94 52.09 3.81 -29.63
CA GLN A 94 51.98 2.55 -28.90
C GLN A 94 51.80 1.42 -29.91
N THR A 95 52.62 0.39 -29.73
CA THR A 95 52.68 -0.80 -30.59
C THR A 95 51.28 -1.36 -30.80
N MET A 96 50.79 -1.37 -32.05
CA MET A 96 49.48 -1.92 -32.39
C MET A 96 49.44 -3.42 -32.07
N HIS A 97 49.01 -3.78 -30.86
CA HIS A 97 48.64 -5.14 -30.54
C HIS A 97 47.26 -5.42 -31.11
N ARG A 98 46.97 -6.71 -31.34
CA ARG A 98 45.62 -7.13 -31.67
C ARG A 98 44.77 -6.99 -30.41
N LEU A 99 43.85 -6.01 -30.41
CA LEU A 99 42.83 -5.87 -29.39
C LEU A 99 42.14 -7.22 -29.14
N LYS A 100 41.95 -7.57 -27.87
CA LYS A 100 41.17 -8.73 -27.45
C LYS A 100 39.70 -8.48 -27.77
N LEU A 101 38.90 -9.56 -27.70
CA LEU A 101 37.45 -9.42 -27.78
C LEU A 101 36.98 -8.48 -26.66
N ASN A 102 36.21 -7.46 -27.04
CA ASN A 102 35.66 -6.41 -26.18
C ASN A 102 36.70 -5.53 -25.45
N GLU A 103 37.95 -5.49 -25.94
CA GLU A 103 38.93 -4.49 -25.53
C GLU A 103 38.67 -3.18 -26.30
N LEU A 104 38.32 -2.11 -25.58
CA LEU A 104 38.16 -0.78 -26.18
C LEU A 104 39.52 -0.25 -26.68
N PRO A 105 39.55 0.49 -27.80
CA PRO A 105 40.80 1.08 -28.29
C PRO A 105 41.32 2.16 -27.33
N PRO A 106 42.64 2.47 -27.34
CA PRO A 106 43.25 3.41 -26.38
C PRO A 106 42.73 4.85 -26.44
N ASP A 107 42.02 5.22 -27.50
CA ASP A 107 41.39 6.51 -27.73
C ASP A 107 39.86 6.50 -27.56
N ALA A 108 39.29 5.40 -27.06
CA ALA A 108 37.87 5.34 -26.69
C ALA A 108 37.53 6.34 -25.58
N ARG A 109 36.30 6.88 -25.63
CA ARG A 109 35.75 7.77 -24.60
C ARG A 109 35.81 7.18 -23.19
N PHE A 110 35.58 5.87 -23.05
CA PHE A 110 35.57 5.19 -21.77
C PHE A 110 36.75 4.24 -21.60
N LYS A 111 37.27 4.18 -20.38
CA LYS A 111 38.21 3.16 -19.91
C LYS A 111 37.48 2.18 -18.99
N ILE A 112 37.41 0.90 -19.39
CA ILE A 112 36.75 -0.14 -18.59
C ILE A 112 37.68 -0.63 -17.47
N GLU A 113 37.18 -0.57 -16.24
CA GLU A 113 37.70 -1.29 -15.07
C GLU A 113 36.61 -2.22 -14.48
N SER A 114 36.91 -2.95 -13.41
CA SER A 114 35.94 -3.85 -12.79
C SER A 114 36.17 -4.15 -11.31
N ILE A 115 35.06 -4.24 -10.56
CA ILE A 115 35.00 -4.81 -9.22
C ILE A 115 34.47 -6.25 -9.33
N ALA A 116 34.96 -7.18 -8.50
CA ALA A 116 34.35 -8.51 -8.38
C ALA A 116 33.04 -8.41 -7.58
N SER A 117 31.92 -8.90 -8.15
CA SER A 117 30.63 -8.95 -7.43
C SER A 117 30.45 -10.23 -6.61
N GLU A 118 31.18 -11.31 -6.96
CA GLU A 118 31.04 -12.69 -6.41
C GLU A 118 29.65 -13.34 -6.58
N LYS A 119 28.63 -12.56 -6.95
CA LYS A 119 27.21 -12.85 -6.97
C LYS A 119 26.62 -12.42 -8.31
N ARG A 120 25.51 -13.05 -8.72
CA ARG A 120 24.68 -12.51 -9.79
C ARG A 120 23.89 -11.33 -9.24
N ILE A 121 24.11 -10.13 -9.77
CA ILE A 121 23.40 -8.92 -9.37
C ILE A 121 21.99 -8.94 -9.97
N ALA A 122 20.99 -8.62 -9.14
CA ALA A 122 19.59 -8.48 -9.52
C ALA A 122 19.08 -7.03 -9.44
N ALA A 123 19.59 -6.24 -8.49
CA ALA A 123 19.32 -4.80 -8.33
C ALA A 123 20.61 -4.07 -7.93
N MET A 124 20.78 -2.81 -8.34
CA MET A 124 21.96 -1.99 -8.01
C MET A 124 21.62 -0.49 -8.00
N VAL A 125 22.19 0.22 -7.04
CA VAL A 125 22.12 1.68 -6.86
C VAL A 125 23.52 2.25 -6.69
N VAL A 126 23.72 3.49 -7.14
CA VAL A 126 24.99 4.21 -7.08
C VAL A 126 24.71 5.60 -6.52
N LYS A 127 25.26 5.91 -5.35
CA LYS A 127 25.01 7.14 -4.58
C LYS A 127 26.04 7.26 -3.46
N ASP A 128 26.22 8.42 -2.84
CA ASP A 128 27.01 8.50 -1.61
C ASP A 128 26.25 7.77 -0.47
N LEU A 129 26.81 6.67 0.03
CA LEU A 129 26.20 5.80 1.05
C LEU A 129 26.92 5.90 2.39
N ASN A 130 27.83 6.86 2.55
CA ASN A 130 28.56 7.08 3.81
C ASN A 130 28.78 8.57 4.19
N SER A 131 28.31 9.50 3.36
CA SER A 131 28.49 10.96 3.47
C SER A 131 29.97 11.43 3.40
N ASP A 132 30.82 10.77 2.59
CA ASP A 132 32.19 11.24 2.30
C ASP A 132 32.37 12.01 0.98
N GLY A 133 31.27 12.25 0.26
CA GLY A 133 31.21 13.01 -0.98
C GLY A 133 31.56 12.21 -2.24
N LYS A 134 31.70 10.88 -2.14
CA LYS A 134 31.96 9.99 -3.28
C LYS A 134 30.80 9.02 -3.49
N PRO A 135 30.43 8.73 -4.75
CA PRO A 135 29.46 7.68 -5.01
C PRO A 135 30.03 6.29 -4.67
N ASP A 136 29.29 5.61 -3.80
CA ASP A 136 29.40 4.21 -3.44
C ASP A 136 28.45 3.37 -4.31
N ILE A 137 28.59 2.03 -4.25
CA ILE A 137 27.71 1.10 -4.96
C ILE A 137 27.05 0.14 -3.97
N ALA A 138 25.72 0.09 -3.93
CA ALA A 138 25.01 -0.99 -3.24
C ALA A 138 24.28 -1.88 -4.24
N TYR A 139 24.32 -3.20 -4.01
CA TYR A 139 23.65 -4.15 -4.88
C TYR A 139 23.10 -5.36 -4.10
N TYR A 140 22.01 -5.90 -4.62
CA TYR A 140 21.38 -7.12 -4.13
C TYR A 140 21.42 -8.20 -5.22
N GLY A 141 21.71 -9.44 -4.85
CA GLY A 141 22.00 -10.50 -5.81
C GLY A 141 21.84 -11.92 -5.27
N ASP A 142 22.10 -12.90 -6.14
CA ASP A 142 22.00 -14.34 -5.85
C ASP A 142 23.40 -14.98 -5.67
N PRO A 143 23.67 -15.75 -4.59
CA PRO A 143 22.83 -15.99 -3.41
C PRO A 143 22.42 -14.74 -2.63
N LYS A 144 21.11 -14.66 -2.33
CA LYS A 144 20.39 -13.55 -1.64
C LYS A 144 21.19 -12.89 -0.51
N GLU A 145 21.79 -11.74 -0.83
CA GLU A 145 22.64 -10.93 0.05
C GLU A 145 22.67 -9.47 -0.46
N LEU A 146 22.57 -8.49 0.45
CA LEU A 146 22.76 -7.06 0.15
C LEU A 146 24.22 -6.70 0.46
N ILE A 147 24.92 -6.11 -0.52
CA ILE A 147 26.34 -5.75 -0.42
C ILE A 147 26.49 -4.27 -0.72
N VAL A 148 27.19 -3.55 0.15
CA VAL A 148 27.58 -2.14 -0.03
C VAL A 148 29.09 -2.09 -0.24
N CYS A 149 29.52 -1.54 -1.38
CA CYS A 149 30.90 -1.28 -1.76
C CYS A 149 31.20 0.21 -1.59
N TYR A 150 31.88 0.56 -0.50
CA TYR A 150 32.31 1.93 -0.25
C TYR A 150 33.56 2.30 -1.05
N ASN A 151 33.52 3.45 -1.72
CA ASN A 151 34.56 4.01 -2.57
C ASN A 151 35.61 4.74 -1.71
N ARG A 152 36.84 4.23 -1.67
CA ARG A 152 37.95 4.84 -0.92
C ARG A 152 38.85 5.74 -1.78
N GLY A 153 38.40 6.09 -2.99
CA GLY A 153 39.17 6.78 -4.03
C GLY A 153 39.74 5.80 -5.06
N THR A 154 40.32 6.33 -6.14
CA THR A 154 40.75 5.62 -7.37
C THR A 154 41.11 4.14 -7.15
N ASN A 155 40.16 3.27 -7.52
CA ASN A 155 40.26 1.80 -7.53
C ASN A 155 40.46 1.11 -6.15
N SER A 156 40.10 1.77 -5.05
CA SER A 156 40.10 1.17 -3.71
C SER A 156 38.67 1.05 -3.18
N TRP A 157 38.24 -0.18 -2.84
CA TRP A 157 36.88 -0.49 -2.42
C TRP A 157 36.86 -1.29 -1.12
N THR A 158 35.94 -0.97 -0.21
CA THR A 158 35.71 -1.73 1.03
C THR A 158 34.26 -2.19 1.12
N THR A 159 34.00 -3.46 1.45
CA THR A 159 32.64 -4.03 1.40
C THR A 159 32.03 -4.27 2.79
N LYS A 160 30.73 -4.00 2.94
CA LYS A 160 29.87 -4.41 4.07
C LYS A 160 28.72 -5.26 3.51
N ARG A 161 28.32 -6.30 4.25
CA ARG A 161 27.27 -7.25 3.84
C ARG A 161 26.13 -7.25 4.85
N PHE A 162 24.90 -7.32 4.36
CA PHE A 162 23.69 -7.41 5.16
C PHE A 162 22.92 -8.67 4.75
N LYS A 163 22.62 -9.52 5.73
CA LYS A 163 22.01 -10.82 5.49
C LYS A 163 20.48 -10.69 5.42
N ILE A 164 19.98 -10.39 4.22
CA ILE A 164 18.55 -10.33 3.91
C ILE A 164 18.26 -11.48 2.93
N THR A 165 17.52 -12.50 3.39
CA THR A 165 17.36 -13.79 2.68
C THR A 165 16.05 -13.92 1.90
N ASP A 166 15.20 -12.91 1.98
CA ASP A 166 13.84 -12.81 1.44
C ASP A 166 13.65 -11.55 0.58
N GLY A 167 14.72 -10.76 0.36
CA GLY A 167 14.75 -9.69 -0.65
C GLY A 167 14.39 -10.23 -2.05
N LEU A 168 13.68 -9.44 -2.86
CA LEU A 168 13.29 -9.80 -4.21
C LEU A 168 14.46 -9.69 -5.19
N LEU A 169 14.60 -10.68 -6.08
CA LEU A 169 15.62 -10.70 -7.13
C LEU A 169 15.09 -10.05 -8.42
N ASN A 170 14.74 -8.76 -8.35
CA ASN A 170 14.27 -7.96 -9.48
C ASN A 170 14.97 -6.59 -9.51
N PRO A 171 15.07 -5.90 -10.67
CA PRO A 171 15.85 -4.66 -10.81
C PRO A 171 15.28 -3.45 -10.07
N ASN A 172 13.99 -3.46 -9.72
CA ASN A 172 13.26 -2.35 -9.12
C ASN A 172 12.99 -2.62 -7.62
N ALA A 173 13.83 -3.46 -7.00
CA ALA A 173 13.71 -3.87 -5.61
C ALA A 173 14.65 -3.10 -4.67
N LEU A 174 15.64 -2.36 -5.17
CA LEU A 174 16.63 -1.64 -4.36
C LEU A 174 16.67 -0.17 -4.76
N GLU A 175 16.46 0.71 -3.80
CA GLU A 175 16.48 2.18 -3.95
C GLU A 175 17.36 2.84 -2.89
N ALA A 176 17.78 4.09 -3.13
CA ALA A 176 18.64 4.85 -2.22
C ALA A 176 18.23 6.33 -2.11
N GLY A 177 17.88 6.79 -0.92
CA GLY A 177 17.41 8.16 -0.67
C GLY A 177 17.14 8.43 0.79
N ASP A 178 16.98 9.69 1.14
CA ASP A 178 16.60 10.16 2.48
C ASP A 178 15.12 9.83 2.74
N ILE A 179 14.84 8.69 3.40
CA ILE A 179 13.47 8.23 3.67
C ILE A 179 12.99 8.61 5.08
N ASN A 180 13.83 9.27 5.88
CA ASN A 180 13.51 9.76 7.22
C ASN A 180 13.66 11.28 7.42
N GLY A 181 14.06 12.02 6.39
CA GLY A 181 14.19 13.48 6.40
C GLY A 181 15.39 14.00 7.20
N ASP A 182 16.38 13.17 7.54
CA ASP A 182 17.54 13.57 8.35
C ASP A 182 18.73 14.13 7.54
N GLY A 183 18.62 14.12 6.20
CA GLY A 183 19.60 14.61 5.24
C GLY A 183 20.63 13.57 4.80
N LEU A 184 20.54 12.32 5.26
CA LEU A 184 21.44 11.22 4.91
C LEU A 184 20.81 10.30 3.85
N THR A 185 21.63 9.50 3.15
CA THR A 185 21.11 8.55 2.14
C THR A 185 20.91 7.17 2.73
N ASP A 186 19.65 6.78 2.91
CA ASP A 186 19.24 5.45 3.35
C ASP A 186 19.20 4.44 2.19
N LEU A 187 19.17 3.14 2.53
CA LEU A 187 18.95 2.06 1.57
C LEU A 187 17.61 1.37 1.83
N VAL A 188 16.86 1.15 0.76
CA VAL A 188 15.52 0.54 0.80
C VAL A 188 15.49 -0.69 -0.09
N LEU A 189 15.26 -1.87 0.47
CA LEU A 189 15.22 -3.16 -0.24
C LEU A 189 13.86 -3.85 -0.07
N LEU A 190 13.14 -4.05 -1.17
CA LEU A 190 11.88 -4.78 -1.22
C LEU A 190 12.08 -6.29 -0.98
N GLY A 191 11.45 -6.82 0.07
CA GLY A 191 11.36 -8.26 0.36
C GLY A 191 10.02 -8.87 -0.02
N GLU A 192 9.91 -10.19 0.17
CA GLU A 192 8.70 -10.98 -0.18
C GLU A 192 7.45 -10.59 0.63
N GLN A 193 7.60 -10.02 1.83
CA GLN A 193 6.49 -9.67 2.73
C GLN A 193 6.65 -8.31 3.45
N THR A 194 7.86 -7.74 3.43
CA THR A 194 8.22 -6.48 4.10
C THR A 194 9.27 -5.75 3.28
N ILE A 195 9.32 -4.44 3.39
CA ILE A 195 10.44 -3.62 2.91
C ILE A 195 11.48 -3.55 4.02
N TYR A 196 12.74 -3.69 3.65
CA TYR A 196 13.89 -3.54 4.52
C TYR A 196 14.45 -2.12 4.36
N VAL A 197 14.44 -1.33 5.42
CA VAL A 197 15.07 -0.01 5.44
C VAL A 197 16.34 -0.08 6.29
N LEU A 198 17.45 0.39 5.74
CA LEU A 198 18.72 0.55 6.43
C LEU A 198 19.01 2.03 6.49
N TYR A 199 18.81 2.64 7.66
CA TYR A 199 19.05 4.06 7.85
C TYR A 199 20.55 4.36 7.93
N GLN A 200 21.02 5.37 7.21
CA GLN A 200 22.38 5.86 7.37
C GLN A 200 22.49 6.60 8.72
N LYS A 201 23.58 6.38 9.44
CA LYS A 201 23.87 7.12 10.68
C LYS A 201 24.89 8.23 10.40
N LYS A 202 24.92 9.20 11.30
CA LYS A 202 25.88 10.33 11.32
C LYS A 202 27.37 9.92 11.42
N ASP A 203 27.68 8.63 11.59
CA ASP A 203 29.04 8.07 11.55
C ASP A 203 29.39 7.43 10.19
N GLY A 204 28.52 7.57 9.18
CA GLY A 204 28.68 6.98 7.85
C GLY A 204 28.35 5.47 7.79
N THR A 205 27.74 4.90 8.85
CA THR A 205 27.38 3.47 8.87
C THR A 205 25.87 3.26 8.89
N PHE A 206 25.40 2.24 8.16
CA PHE A 206 23.99 1.85 8.24
C PHE A 206 23.59 1.22 9.58
N SER A 207 22.30 1.35 9.91
CA SER A 207 21.58 0.60 10.95
C SER A 207 21.55 -0.91 10.67
N GLU A 208 20.99 -1.67 11.62
CA GLU A 208 20.41 -2.98 11.27
C GLU A 208 19.15 -2.77 10.41
N PRO A 209 18.78 -3.72 9.52
CA PRO A 209 17.61 -3.56 8.67
C PRO A 209 16.29 -3.54 9.48
N GLU A 210 15.55 -2.43 9.40
CA GLU A 210 14.19 -2.32 9.90
C GLU A 210 13.20 -2.94 8.90
N ARG A 211 12.10 -3.50 9.38
CA ARG A 211 11.07 -4.13 8.54
C ARG A 211 9.78 -3.31 8.54
N ILE A 212 9.42 -2.80 7.37
CA ILE A 212 8.18 -2.08 7.13
C ILE A 212 7.20 -3.02 6.38
N PRO A 213 6.09 -3.48 7.00
CA PRO A 213 5.10 -4.33 6.34
C PRO A 213 4.33 -3.56 5.26
N PHE A 214 3.73 -4.24 4.28
CA PHE A 214 2.84 -3.65 3.25
C PHE A 214 1.58 -4.53 3.00
N THR A 215 0.52 -3.99 2.37
CA THR A 215 -0.76 -4.74 2.24
C THR A 215 -0.90 -5.76 1.10
N THR A 216 -0.20 -5.62 -0.04
CA THR A 216 -0.37 -6.53 -1.20
C THR A 216 0.96 -7.01 -1.78
N SER A 217 0.97 -7.60 -2.98
CA SER A 217 2.17 -8.26 -3.52
C SER A 217 3.05 -7.26 -4.27
N THR A 218 3.56 -6.25 -3.55
CA THR A 218 4.49 -5.24 -4.09
C THR A 218 5.62 -5.89 -4.89
N LYS A 219 5.83 -5.41 -6.11
CA LYS A 219 6.79 -5.93 -7.10
C LYS A 219 7.93 -4.96 -7.36
N ALA A 220 7.68 -3.66 -7.22
CA ALA A 220 8.67 -2.61 -7.36
C ALA A 220 8.45 -1.53 -6.30
N ILE A 221 9.54 -0.84 -5.93
CA ILE A 221 9.55 0.36 -5.10
C ILE A 221 10.17 1.53 -5.87
N ASN A 222 9.87 2.76 -5.47
CA ASN A 222 10.57 3.96 -5.91
C ASN A 222 10.48 5.05 -4.84
N LEU A 223 11.41 6.02 -4.85
CA LEU A 223 11.44 7.15 -3.91
C LEU A 223 11.35 8.47 -4.67
N ALA A 224 10.33 9.28 -4.40
CA ALA A 224 10.12 10.57 -5.05
C ALA A 224 9.28 11.50 -4.18
N ASP A 225 9.53 12.82 -4.24
CA ASP A 225 8.65 13.83 -3.66
C ASP A 225 7.39 13.98 -4.54
N LEU A 226 6.29 13.32 -4.17
CA LEU A 226 5.05 13.33 -4.95
C LEU A 226 4.08 14.45 -4.55
N ASN A 227 4.21 14.99 -3.35
CA ASN A 227 3.31 16.02 -2.81
C ASN A 227 3.90 17.45 -2.82
N LYS A 228 5.16 17.59 -3.26
CA LYS A 228 5.97 18.82 -3.31
C LYS A 228 6.36 19.40 -1.96
N ASP A 229 6.54 18.56 -0.94
CA ASP A 229 6.94 19.02 0.39
C ASP A 229 8.44 18.88 0.70
N SER A 230 9.23 18.56 -0.34
CA SER A 230 10.69 18.40 -0.33
C SER A 230 11.20 17.20 0.48
N ARG A 231 10.34 16.21 0.75
CA ARG A 231 10.70 14.92 1.35
C ARG A 231 10.42 13.77 0.37
N LEU A 232 11.14 12.67 0.48
CA LEU A 232 10.96 11.53 -0.43
C LEU A 232 9.86 10.60 0.08
N ASP A 233 8.79 10.49 -0.70
CA ASP A 233 7.70 9.55 -0.47
C ASP A 233 8.05 8.16 -0.98
N LEU A 234 7.47 7.13 -0.36
CA LEU A 234 7.66 5.74 -0.76
C LEU A 234 6.53 5.28 -1.68
N LEU A 235 6.85 5.01 -2.94
CA LEU A 235 5.95 4.38 -3.89
C LEU A 235 6.05 2.86 -3.84
N LEU A 236 4.91 2.19 -3.81
CA LEU A 236 4.77 0.74 -3.86
C LEU A 236 3.94 0.34 -5.08
N ILE A 237 4.49 -0.55 -5.91
CA ILE A 237 3.90 -0.90 -7.21
C ILE A 237 3.55 -2.39 -7.25
N ASP A 238 2.28 -2.70 -7.50
CA ASP A 238 1.73 -4.06 -7.63
C ASP A 238 1.11 -4.22 -9.03
N TRP A 239 1.93 -4.67 -9.99
CA TRP A 239 1.57 -4.78 -11.42
C TRP A 239 0.31 -5.60 -11.69
N ASP A 240 0.00 -6.55 -10.80
CA ASP A 240 -1.11 -7.49 -10.94
C ASP A 240 -2.43 -6.92 -10.37
N SER A 241 -2.40 -5.78 -9.68
CA SER A 241 -3.53 -5.18 -8.97
C SER A 241 -4.36 -4.20 -9.82
N GLU A 242 -5.66 -4.10 -9.51
CA GLU A 242 -6.56 -3.06 -10.05
C GLU A 242 -6.33 -1.68 -9.38
N THR A 243 -5.50 -1.63 -8.32
CA THR A 243 -4.93 -0.41 -7.72
C THR A 243 -3.41 -0.57 -7.67
N PRO A 244 -2.73 -0.45 -8.83
CA PRO A 244 -1.35 -0.87 -8.97
C PRO A 244 -0.33 0.09 -8.35
N VAL A 245 -0.73 1.32 -8.02
CA VAL A 245 0.12 2.32 -7.37
C VAL A 245 -0.40 2.60 -5.97
N ARG A 246 0.50 2.47 -4.98
CA ARG A 246 0.30 3.02 -3.63
C ARG A 246 1.43 3.97 -3.26
N VAL A 247 1.14 4.87 -2.35
CA VAL A 247 2.09 5.83 -1.79
C VAL A 247 2.00 5.81 -0.27
N ARG A 248 3.15 5.95 0.39
CA ARG A 248 3.24 6.46 1.76
C ARG A 248 3.99 7.77 1.73
N TYR A 249 3.32 8.83 2.16
CA TYR A 249 3.95 10.13 2.28
C TYR A 249 4.94 10.14 3.46
N GLN A 250 6.07 10.84 3.32
CA GLN A 250 6.99 11.03 4.44
C GLN A 250 6.48 12.18 5.32
N ASN A 251 6.18 11.90 6.58
CA ASN A 251 5.70 12.89 7.53
C ASN A 251 6.81 13.87 7.96
N PRO A 252 6.46 15.07 8.46
CA PRO A 252 7.45 16.06 8.90
C PRO A 252 8.33 15.64 10.09
N ASP A 253 8.00 14.51 10.74
CA ASP A 253 8.78 13.89 11.81
C ASP A 253 9.73 12.78 11.32
N GLY A 254 9.79 12.55 9.99
CA GLY A 254 10.60 11.52 9.36
C GLY A 254 9.96 10.14 9.28
N THR A 255 8.70 9.99 9.69
CA THR A 255 8.01 8.69 9.65
C THR A 255 7.25 8.50 8.34
N LEU A 256 7.09 7.25 7.88
CA LEU A 256 6.24 6.96 6.72
C LEU A 256 4.78 6.81 7.15
N GLY A 257 3.91 7.59 6.52
CA GLY A 257 2.46 7.56 6.76
C GLY A 257 1.78 6.28 6.28
N GLN A 258 0.45 6.34 6.26
CA GLN A 258 -0.40 5.21 5.84
C GLN A 258 -0.31 4.95 4.31
N GLU A 259 -0.64 3.74 3.87
CA GLU A 259 -0.74 3.42 2.45
C GLU A 259 -2.01 4.03 1.85
N ILE A 260 -1.83 4.94 0.88
CA ILE A 260 -2.88 5.51 0.04
C ILE A 260 -2.87 4.79 -1.31
N PHE A 261 -4.05 4.49 -1.85
CA PHE A 261 -4.25 3.68 -3.05
C PHE A 261 -4.71 4.56 -4.21
N PHE A 262 -4.11 4.37 -5.39
CA PHE A 262 -4.55 5.05 -6.61
C PHE A 262 -5.16 4.05 -7.61
N LYS A 263 -6.41 4.32 -8.00
CA LYS A 263 -7.16 3.53 -8.98
C LYS A 263 -6.83 4.00 -10.39
N ILE A 264 -5.77 3.45 -10.96
CA ILE A 264 -5.38 3.61 -12.36
C ILE A 264 -5.42 2.25 -13.08
N PRO A 265 -5.47 2.19 -14.42
CA PRO A 265 -5.38 0.93 -15.16
C PRO A 265 -4.12 0.15 -14.80
N GLN A 266 -4.15 -1.20 -14.87
CA GLN A 266 -2.95 -2.03 -14.69
C GLN A 266 -1.80 -1.54 -15.58
N ILE A 267 -0.61 -1.41 -14.97
CA ILE A 267 0.62 -0.92 -15.60
C ILE A 267 1.67 -2.03 -15.73
N ARG A 268 2.68 -1.83 -16.57
CA ARG A 268 3.83 -2.76 -16.73
C ARG A 268 5.20 -2.11 -16.57
N ALA A 269 5.24 -0.79 -16.66
CA ALA A 269 6.38 0.07 -16.41
C ALA A 269 5.87 1.44 -15.96
N PHE A 270 6.70 2.16 -15.21
CA PHE A 270 6.47 3.54 -14.81
C PHE A 270 7.81 4.24 -14.62
N ILE A 271 7.77 5.56 -14.63
CA ILE A 271 8.80 6.43 -14.06
C ILE A 271 8.09 7.53 -13.26
N VAL A 272 8.70 7.97 -12.17
CA VAL A 272 8.37 9.25 -11.54
C VAL A 272 9.54 10.17 -11.73
N ASP A 273 9.26 11.38 -12.22
CA ASP A 273 10.26 12.44 -12.33
C ASP A 273 9.56 13.80 -12.24
N THR A 274 10.36 14.85 -12.12
CA THR A 274 9.93 16.25 -12.12
C THR A 274 9.95 16.83 -13.54
N PHE A 275 8.84 17.43 -13.96
CA PHE A 275 8.63 18.01 -15.29
C PHE A 275 8.15 19.46 -15.20
N GLY A 276 8.29 20.22 -16.30
CA GLY A 276 7.91 21.63 -16.33
C GLY A 276 8.86 22.53 -15.54
N THR A 277 8.73 23.84 -15.74
CA THR A 277 9.57 24.85 -15.06
C THR A 277 9.34 24.98 -13.55
N ASN A 278 8.33 24.28 -13.01
CA ASN A 278 7.92 24.29 -11.60
C ASN A 278 8.25 22.96 -10.88
N ASN A 279 9.09 22.10 -11.48
CA ASN A 279 9.44 20.77 -11.00
C ASN A 279 8.21 19.97 -10.50
N GLU A 280 7.23 19.77 -11.39
CA GLU A 280 6.02 19.02 -11.11
C GLU A 280 6.30 17.52 -11.08
N PRO A 281 6.10 16.81 -9.96
CA PRO A 281 6.25 15.36 -9.94
C PRO A 281 5.11 14.74 -10.74
N LEU A 282 5.45 14.10 -11.84
CA LEU A 282 4.51 13.36 -12.67
C LEU A 282 4.87 11.88 -12.63
N LEU A 283 3.85 11.04 -12.47
CA LEU A 283 3.97 9.61 -12.73
C LEU A 283 3.67 9.38 -14.21
N VAL A 284 4.64 8.89 -14.97
CA VAL A 284 4.42 8.41 -16.33
C VAL A 284 4.35 6.90 -16.30
N THR A 285 3.38 6.32 -17.00
CA THR A 285 3.10 4.88 -16.96
C THR A 285 2.94 4.29 -18.35
N ILE A 286 3.20 2.98 -18.49
CA ILE A 286 2.83 2.18 -19.67
C ILE A 286 1.79 1.14 -19.24
N MET A 287 0.60 1.18 -19.84
CA MET A 287 -0.49 0.26 -19.51
C MET A 287 -0.19 -1.18 -19.92
N ALA A 288 -0.51 -2.13 -19.03
CA ALA A 288 -0.22 -3.56 -19.20
C ALA A 288 -0.92 -4.19 -20.41
N ASN A 289 -2.15 -3.75 -20.74
CA ASN A 289 -2.98 -4.37 -21.76
C ASN A 289 -2.93 -3.65 -23.12
N SER A 290 -3.02 -2.32 -23.13
CA SER A 290 -3.01 -1.53 -24.38
C SER A 290 -1.61 -1.14 -24.87
N GLY A 291 -0.62 -1.06 -23.97
CA GLY A 291 0.68 -0.45 -24.28
C GLY A 291 0.64 1.07 -24.43
N ARG A 292 -0.52 1.72 -24.22
CA ARG A 292 -0.66 3.18 -24.19
C ARG A 292 0.13 3.74 -23.01
N ALA A 293 0.88 4.80 -23.25
CA ALA A 293 1.50 5.58 -22.18
C ALA A 293 0.53 6.65 -21.65
N ALA A 294 0.62 6.97 -20.36
CA ALA A 294 -0.20 8.01 -19.72
C ALA A 294 0.59 8.78 -18.67
N VAL A 295 0.37 10.10 -18.64
CA VAL A 295 0.92 11.04 -17.66
C VAL A 295 -0.12 11.29 -16.59
N TRP A 296 0.26 11.10 -15.33
CA TRP A 296 -0.60 11.29 -14.16
C TRP A 296 -0.01 12.37 -13.24
N GLN A 297 -0.84 13.33 -12.87
CA GLN A 297 -0.52 14.34 -11.87
C GLN A 297 -1.22 14.00 -10.55
N VAL A 298 -0.54 14.21 -9.41
CA VAL A 298 -1.16 14.16 -8.09
C VAL A 298 -2.09 15.36 -7.93
N THR A 299 -3.36 15.11 -7.63
CA THR A 299 -4.39 16.14 -7.44
C THR A 299 -5.14 15.91 -6.14
N THR A 300 -5.59 17.00 -5.51
CA THR A 300 -6.31 16.94 -4.24
C THR A 300 -7.72 17.50 -4.42
N ASN A 301 -8.70 16.61 -4.41
CA ASN A 301 -10.11 16.93 -4.59
C ASN A 301 -10.80 17.07 -3.23
N THR A 302 -11.92 17.80 -3.16
CA THR A 302 -12.83 17.71 -2.01
C THR A 302 -13.51 16.35 -2.00
N ALA A 303 -13.69 15.77 -0.80
CA ALA A 303 -14.43 14.52 -0.65
C ALA A 303 -15.82 14.59 -1.31
N GLU A 304 -16.19 13.55 -2.07
CA GLU A 304 -17.50 13.50 -2.75
C GLU A 304 -18.63 13.24 -1.75
N HIS A 305 -19.86 13.68 -2.04
CA HIS A 305 -20.99 13.38 -1.16
C HIS A 305 -21.35 11.88 -1.22
N LEU A 306 -21.53 11.25 -0.06
CA LEU A 306 -21.99 9.86 0.04
C LEU A 306 -23.49 9.78 0.24
N THR A 307 -23.94 10.25 1.41
CA THR A 307 -25.29 10.12 1.93
C THR A 307 -25.43 10.95 3.21
N ALA A 308 -26.63 11.28 3.67
CA ALA A 308 -26.86 12.24 4.76
C ALA A 308 -25.92 13.47 4.70
N ASN A 309 -25.15 13.71 5.76
CA ASN A 309 -24.10 14.73 5.86
C ASN A 309 -22.67 14.14 5.77
N LEU A 310 -22.53 12.93 5.20
CA LEU A 310 -21.28 12.17 5.11
C LEU A 310 -20.66 12.28 3.71
N PHE A 311 -19.33 12.26 3.65
CA PHE A 311 -18.55 12.40 2.43
C PHE A 311 -17.50 11.28 2.29
N GLU A 312 -17.10 10.98 1.06
CA GLU A 312 -16.12 9.97 0.68
C GLU A 312 -14.73 10.58 0.85
N GLY A 313 -14.24 10.59 2.10
CA GLY A 313 -12.88 11.02 2.40
C GLY A 313 -11.85 9.95 2.06
N GLN A 314 -10.56 10.27 2.22
CA GLN A 314 -9.47 9.39 1.83
C GLN A 314 -9.59 8.02 2.50
N PHE A 315 -9.64 6.95 1.68
CA PHE A 315 -9.38 5.59 2.15
C PHE A 315 -7.87 5.34 2.19
N SER A 316 -7.39 4.78 3.29
CA SER A 316 -5.99 4.43 3.52
C SER A 316 -5.90 3.15 4.37
N THR A 317 -4.74 2.51 4.36
CA THR A 317 -4.47 1.36 5.23
C THR A 317 -3.15 1.48 5.96
N PHE A 318 -3.12 1.00 7.20
CA PHE A 318 -1.92 0.81 7.98
C PHE A 318 -1.60 -0.70 8.07
N PRO A 319 -0.56 -1.19 7.36
CA PRO A 319 -0.22 -2.60 7.36
C PRO A 319 0.48 -3.01 8.66
N LEU A 320 0.17 -4.22 9.13
CA LEU A 320 0.76 -4.81 10.33
C LEU A 320 1.79 -5.88 9.93
N SER A 321 2.66 -6.27 10.87
CA SER A 321 3.53 -7.45 10.73
C SER A 321 2.70 -8.65 10.23
N GLN A 322 3.15 -9.42 9.24
CA GLN A 322 2.34 -10.56 8.76
C GLN A 322 2.30 -11.68 9.82
N THR A 323 1.11 -12.25 10.08
CA THR A 323 0.86 -13.43 10.93
C THR A 323 -0.05 -14.43 10.20
N LYS A 324 -0.01 -15.69 10.62
CA LYS A 324 -1.01 -16.72 10.25
C LYS A 324 -2.01 -17.03 11.36
N GLU A 325 -1.70 -16.62 12.58
CA GLU A 325 -2.57 -16.77 13.75
C GLU A 325 -3.54 -15.60 13.88
N SER A 326 -4.71 -15.82 14.49
CA SER A 326 -5.60 -14.73 14.89
C SER A 326 -4.91 -13.84 15.92
N ARG A 327 -5.01 -12.51 15.77
CA ARG A 327 -4.42 -11.55 16.73
C ARG A 327 -5.46 -10.71 17.44
N GLY A 328 -5.13 -10.32 18.68
CA GLY A 328 -5.84 -9.24 19.35
C GLY A 328 -5.40 -7.85 18.88
N THR A 329 -6.35 -6.94 18.75
CA THR A 329 -6.12 -5.49 18.56
C THR A 329 -7.08 -4.71 19.45
N CYS A 330 -6.63 -3.59 20.00
CA CYS A 330 -7.46 -2.70 20.82
C CYS A 330 -7.19 -1.23 20.47
N TRP A 331 -8.20 -0.39 20.73
CA TRP A 331 -8.11 1.06 20.59
C TRP A 331 -8.36 1.70 21.96
N THR A 332 -7.39 2.44 22.46
CA THR A 332 -7.50 3.18 23.72
C THR A 332 -6.53 4.35 23.69
N ASP A 333 -6.83 5.42 24.42
CA ASP A 333 -5.86 6.50 24.67
C ASP A 333 -4.75 5.94 25.58
N PHE A 334 -3.57 5.66 25.00
CA PHE A 334 -2.46 5.01 25.70
C PHE A 334 -1.48 6.04 26.29
N ASN A 335 -1.32 7.19 25.62
CA ASN A 335 -0.39 8.24 26.03
C ASN A 335 -1.04 9.40 26.82
N LYS A 336 -2.37 9.43 26.93
CA LYS A 336 -3.22 10.48 27.53
C LYS A 336 -3.23 11.81 26.78
N ASP A 337 -3.15 11.79 25.45
CA ASP A 337 -3.29 12.99 24.61
C ASP A 337 -4.72 13.27 24.14
N GLY A 338 -5.68 12.37 24.44
CA GLY A 338 -7.09 12.48 24.05
C GLY A 338 -7.42 11.88 22.68
N LEU A 339 -6.45 11.30 21.97
CA LEU A 339 -6.66 10.51 20.76
C LEU A 339 -6.64 9.01 21.11
N LEU A 340 -7.26 8.18 20.25
CA LEU A 340 -7.23 6.72 20.44
C LEU A 340 -6.02 6.13 19.70
N ASP A 341 -5.14 5.46 20.44
CA ASP A 341 -3.99 4.75 19.92
C ASP A 341 -4.36 3.31 19.54
N LEU A 342 -3.56 2.70 18.65
CA LEU A 342 -3.74 1.31 18.22
C LEU A 342 -2.73 0.39 18.92
N ILE A 343 -3.25 -0.59 19.66
CA ILE A 343 -2.49 -1.61 20.36
C ILE A 343 -2.67 -2.95 19.62
N VAL A 344 -1.57 -3.60 19.25
CA VAL A 344 -1.55 -4.79 18.39
C VAL A 344 -0.76 -5.92 19.05
N ALA A 345 -1.38 -7.09 19.19
CA ALA A 345 -0.66 -8.31 19.56
C ALA A 345 0.20 -8.80 18.39
N GLU A 346 1.42 -9.24 18.68
CA GLU A 346 2.30 -9.98 17.75
C GLU A 346 2.38 -11.44 18.25
N PRO A 347 1.38 -12.29 17.92
CA PRO A 347 1.19 -13.58 18.59
C PRO A 347 2.35 -14.57 18.37
N GLU A 348 3.04 -14.48 17.24
CA GLU A 348 4.16 -15.38 16.90
C GLU A 348 5.48 -15.00 17.61
N SER A 349 5.70 -13.73 17.97
CA SER A 349 6.91 -13.28 18.68
C SER A 349 6.73 -13.10 20.19
N GLY A 350 5.48 -13.08 20.69
CA GLY A 350 5.20 -12.84 22.11
C GLY A 350 5.40 -11.39 22.50
N GLU A 351 4.89 -10.46 21.68
CA GLU A 351 5.09 -9.02 21.85
C GLU A 351 3.77 -8.25 21.66
N ILE A 352 3.74 -7.00 22.12
CA ILE A 352 2.71 -6.02 21.77
C ILE A 352 3.40 -4.83 21.10
N THR A 353 2.92 -4.46 19.92
CA THR A 353 3.31 -3.22 19.24
C THR A 353 2.25 -2.15 19.50
N ILE A 354 2.70 -0.93 19.81
CA ILE A 354 1.85 0.24 20.01
C ILE A 354 2.14 1.24 18.88
N TYR A 355 1.06 1.74 18.28
CA TYR A 355 1.06 2.79 17.28
C TYR A 355 0.28 3.98 17.82
N LEU A 356 0.94 5.12 17.95
CA LEU A 356 0.31 6.34 18.46
C LEU A 356 -0.41 7.07 17.32
N GLN A 357 -1.51 7.73 17.64
CA GLN A 357 -2.22 8.58 16.70
C GLN A 357 -1.61 9.99 16.68
N ASN A 358 -1.30 10.53 15.49
CA ASN A 358 -0.84 11.92 15.36
C ASN A 358 -2.03 12.89 15.25
N THR A 359 -1.75 14.20 15.31
CA THR A 359 -2.79 15.25 15.26
C THR A 359 -3.59 15.29 13.95
N LEU A 360 -3.06 14.72 12.87
CA LEU A 360 -3.76 14.56 11.58
C LEU A 360 -4.65 13.32 11.54
N GLY A 361 -4.55 12.43 12.54
CA GLY A 361 -5.28 11.16 12.59
C GLY A 361 -4.57 10.00 11.87
N GLU A 362 -3.26 10.09 11.68
CA GLU A 362 -2.46 8.98 11.14
C GLU A 362 -1.85 8.16 12.28
N LEU A 363 -1.40 6.94 11.97
CA LEU A 363 -0.77 6.06 12.94
C LEU A 363 0.73 6.01 12.71
N THR A 364 1.50 6.20 13.78
CA THR A 364 2.96 6.18 13.77
C THR A 364 3.47 5.08 14.71
N TYR A 365 4.49 4.32 14.30
CA TYR A 365 5.12 3.35 15.19
C TYR A 365 5.72 4.06 16.41
N TYR A 366 5.32 3.65 17.61
CA TYR A 366 5.91 4.15 18.85
C TYR A 366 6.90 3.16 19.43
N LYS A 367 6.42 1.96 19.80
CA LYS A 367 7.25 1.00 20.51
C LYS A 367 6.67 -0.40 20.51
N ARG A 368 7.54 -1.38 20.67
CA ARG A 368 7.20 -2.77 20.97
C ARG A 368 7.65 -3.17 22.38
N PHE A 369 6.83 -3.95 23.06
CA PHE A 369 7.08 -4.46 24.41
C PHE A 369 6.91 -5.99 24.47
N PRO A 370 7.74 -6.72 25.24
CA PRO A 370 7.54 -8.15 25.48
C PRO A 370 6.21 -8.44 26.20
N SER A 371 5.53 -9.50 25.78
CA SER A 371 4.20 -9.89 26.24
C SER A 371 4.00 -11.41 26.15
N LEU A 372 2.75 -11.87 26.19
CA LEU A 372 2.41 -13.29 26.01
C LEU A 372 2.41 -13.67 24.53
N ALA A 373 2.81 -14.90 24.21
CA ALA A 373 2.64 -15.49 22.89
C ALA A 373 1.18 -15.89 22.64
N GLY A 374 0.77 -15.95 21.37
CA GLY A 374 -0.57 -16.41 20.97
C GLY A 374 -1.72 -15.58 21.53
N VAL A 375 -1.56 -14.26 21.67
CA VAL A 375 -2.62 -13.35 22.14
C VAL A 375 -3.65 -13.11 21.03
N THR A 376 -4.85 -13.68 21.20
CA THR A 376 -5.93 -13.65 20.20
C THR A 376 -6.96 -12.54 20.43
N ALA A 377 -6.97 -11.91 21.61
CA ALA A 377 -7.80 -10.73 21.89
C ALA A 377 -7.10 -9.78 22.86
N ILE A 378 -7.26 -8.47 22.61
CA ILE A 378 -6.89 -7.40 23.54
C ILE A 378 -8.17 -6.61 23.82
N GLU A 379 -8.49 -6.44 25.09
CA GLU A 379 -9.59 -5.58 25.57
C GLU A 379 -9.02 -4.48 26.45
N SER A 380 -9.70 -3.34 26.55
CA SER A 380 -9.24 -2.23 27.38
C SER A 380 -10.39 -1.54 28.11
N ALA A 381 -10.17 -1.23 29.39
CA ALA A 381 -11.14 -0.54 30.24
C ALA A 381 -10.43 0.10 31.45
N ASP A 382 -10.96 1.22 31.93
CA ASP A 382 -10.69 1.73 33.29
C ASP A 382 -11.32 0.78 34.33
N TRP A 383 -10.59 -0.26 34.72
CA TRP A 383 -11.12 -1.36 35.54
C TRP A 383 -11.16 -1.00 37.02
N ASN A 384 -10.24 -0.12 37.43
CA ASN A 384 -10.04 0.29 38.82
C ASN A 384 -10.65 1.68 39.16
N LYS A 385 -11.08 2.46 38.15
CA LYS A 385 -11.57 3.85 38.23
C LYS A 385 -10.51 4.89 38.60
N ASP A 386 -9.31 4.79 38.02
CA ASP A 386 -8.20 5.73 38.21
C ASP A 386 -7.86 6.55 36.95
N GLU A 387 -8.71 6.51 35.92
CA GLU A 387 -8.55 7.17 34.63
C GLU A 387 -7.36 6.64 33.79
N ASN A 388 -6.68 5.55 34.19
CA ASN A 388 -5.81 4.77 33.32
C ASN A 388 -6.58 3.53 32.85
N HIS A 389 -6.55 3.25 31.55
CA HIS A 389 -7.13 2.01 31.06
C HIS A 389 -6.13 0.85 31.22
N GLU A 390 -6.55 -0.22 31.87
CA GLU A 390 -5.86 -1.51 31.79
C GLU A 390 -6.02 -2.14 30.39
N LEU A 391 -5.04 -2.95 30.01
CA LEU A 391 -5.05 -3.83 28.84
C LEU A 391 -5.16 -5.28 29.32
N PHE A 392 -6.19 -5.98 28.86
CA PHE A 392 -6.42 -7.40 29.13
C PHE A 392 -6.05 -8.23 27.90
N LEU A 393 -5.26 -9.28 28.09
CA LEU A 393 -4.58 -10.00 27.03
C LEU A 393 -4.94 -11.48 27.07
N LEU A 394 -5.82 -11.93 26.19
CA LEU A 394 -6.24 -13.32 26.11
C LEU A 394 -5.21 -14.15 25.34
N SER A 395 -4.49 -15.06 26.01
CA SER A 395 -3.63 -16.08 25.37
C SER A 395 -4.18 -17.49 25.58
N PRO A 396 -4.92 -18.06 24.60
CA PRO A 396 -5.33 -19.46 24.63
C PRO A 396 -4.16 -20.43 24.45
N ALA A 397 -3.03 -19.95 23.90
CA ALA A 397 -1.80 -20.72 23.69
C ALA A 397 -1.07 -20.98 25.02
N GLU A 398 -0.83 -19.93 25.81
CA GLU A 398 -0.24 -20.05 27.15
C GLU A 398 -1.27 -20.46 28.22
N ARG A 399 -2.56 -20.40 27.88
CA ARG A 399 -3.71 -20.70 28.75
C ARG A 399 -3.88 -19.70 29.89
N LEU A 400 -3.55 -18.43 29.63
CA LEU A 400 -3.51 -17.35 30.60
C LEU A 400 -4.28 -16.13 30.09
N ILE A 401 -4.65 -15.25 31.02
CA ILE A 401 -5.04 -13.87 30.69
C ILE A 401 -4.09 -12.93 31.41
N GLY A 402 -3.37 -12.12 30.63
CA GLY A 402 -2.52 -11.06 31.13
C GLY A 402 -3.34 -9.80 31.44
N VAL A 403 -2.93 -9.05 32.46
CA VAL A 403 -3.33 -7.66 32.70
C VAL A 403 -2.08 -6.79 32.90
N THR A 404 -2.06 -5.65 32.21
CA THR A 404 -0.98 -4.67 32.24
C THR A 404 -1.53 -3.27 31.94
N SER A 405 -0.86 -2.23 32.41
CA SER A 405 -1.19 -0.82 32.17
C SER A 405 0.10 -0.03 31.97
N PRO A 406 0.09 1.08 31.21
CA PRO A 406 1.27 1.93 31.04
C PRO A 406 1.79 2.46 32.38
N ASP A 407 3.11 2.42 32.57
CA ASP A 407 3.75 3.15 33.66
C ASP A 407 3.81 4.67 33.37
N PRO A 408 4.08 5.53 34.36
CA PRO A 408 4.16 6.99 34.17
C PRO A 408 5.24 7.49 33.18
N ASN A 409 6.08 6.59 32.64
CA ASN A 409 7.08 6.90 31.62
C ASN A 409 6.67 6.38 30.22
N GLY A 410 5.42 5.93 30.05
CA GLY A 410 4.92 5.34 28.80
C GLY A 410 5.46 3.95 28.49
N ARG A 411 6.06 3.26 29.47
CA ARG A 411 6.50 1.86 29.30
C ARG A 411 5.37 0.92 29.67
N LEU A 412 5.07 -0.05 28.80
CA LEU A 412 4.25 -1.19 29.17
C LEU A 412 5.10 -2.24 29.94
N PRO A 413 4.77 -2.58 31.19
CA PRO A 413 5.40 -3.68 31.92
C PRO A 413 4.89 -5.03 31.39
N PHE A 414 5.68 -6.09 31.64
CA PHE A 414 5.24 -7.45 31.28
C PHE A 414 3.96 -7.81 32.05
N PRO A 415 2.97 -8.46 31.41
CA PRO A 415 1.66 -8.69 32.04
C PRO A 415 1.72 -9.50 33.33
N THR A 416 0.95 -9.07 34.32
CA THR A 416 0.58 -9.90 35.47
C THR A 416 -0.61 -10.79 35.11
N PHE A 417 -0.89 -11.86 35.86
CA PHE A 417 -1.87 -12.87 35.45
C PHE A 417 -3.17 -12.77 36.25
N LEU A 418 -4.31 -12.78 35.56
CA LEU A 418 -5.61 -12.89 36.21
C LEU A 418 -5.83 -14.32 36.75
N PRO A 419 -6.37 -14.47 37.98
CA PRO A 419 -6.62 -15.77 38.61
C PRO A 419 -7.85 -16.45 38.00
N ILE A 420 -7.67 -17.09 36.84
CA ILE A 420 -8.71 -17.85 36.14
C ILE A 420 -8.59 -19.36 36.38
N GLU A 421 -9.74 -20.05 36.42
CA GLU A 421 -9.76 -21.51 36.45
C GLU A 421 -9.85 -22.09 35.02
N GLY A 422 -8.89 -22.95 34.66
CA GLY A 422 -8.92 -23.69 33.41
C GLY A 422 -8.29 -22.96 32.22
N LYS A 423 -8.51 -23.49 31.01
CA LYS A 423 -8.04 -22.87 29.77
C LYS A 423 -9.02 -21.75 29.36
N PRO A 424 -8.59 -20.49 29.21
CA PRO A 424 -9.45 -19.45 28.67
C PRO A 424 -9.69 -19.66 27.16
N LEU A 425 -10.90 -19.34 26.71
CA LEU A 425 -11.36 -19.55 25.34
C LEU A 425 -11.82 -18.24 24.67
N ALA A 426 -12.50 -17.37 25.42
CA ALA A 426 -12.95 -16.05 24.97
C ALA A 426 -13.00 -15.08 26.16
N MET A 427 -12.91 -13.79 25.86
CA MET A 427 -12.90 -12.70 26.82
C MET A 427 -13.64 -11.49 26.23
N THR A 428 -14.27 -10.68 27.07
CA THR A 428 -14.77 -9.34 26.75
C THR A 428 -14.73 -8.46 28.00
N THR A 429 -14.66 -7.15 27.83
CA THR A 429 -14.88 -6.18 28.90
C THR A 429 -16.28 -5.57 28.79
N GLY A 430 -16.91 -5.29 29.93
CA GLY A 430 -18.25 -4.70 29.92
C GLY A 430 -18.75 -4.22 31.27
N ILE A 431 -19.68 -3.26 31.26
CA ILE A 431 -20.39 -2.78 32.45
C ILE A 431 -21.67 -3.62 32.59
N LEU A 432 -21.73 -4.51 33.59
CA LEU A 432 -22.88 -5.40 33.78
C LEU A 432 -24.14 -4.69 34.31
N SER A 433 -23.95 -3.59 35.04
CA SER A 433 -25.03 -2.72 35.52
C SER A 433 -24.50 -1.29 35.59
N SER A 434 -25.31 -0.30 35.20
CA SER A 434 -24.92 1.11 35.05
C SER A 434 -24.23 1.75 36.28
N ASN A 435 -24.45 1.21 37.47
CA ASN A 435 -23.83 1.67 38.72
C ASN A 435 -22.50 0.96 39.08
N THR A 436 -22.02 0.03 38.25
CA THR A 436 -20.81 -0.78 38.52
C THR A 436 -19.60 -0.34 37.68
N PRO A 437 -18.36 -0.46 38.16
CA PRO A 437 -17.18 -0.38 37.29
C PRO A 437 -17.20 -1.48 36.22
N PRO A 438 -16.42 -1.33 35.14
CA PRO A 438 -16.20 -2.39 34.16
C PRO A 438 -15.82 -3.73 34.81
N ARG A 439 -16.12 -4.81 34.10
CA ARG A 439 -15.82 -6.19 34.49
C ARG A 439 -15.10 -6.88 33.35
N VAL A 440 -14.13 -7.73 33.69
CA VAL A 440 -13.57 -8.69 32.74
C VAL A 440 -14.42 -9.94 32.81
N ILE A 441 -14.98 -10.35 31.68
CA ILE A 441 -15.82 -11.53 31.55
C ILE A 441 -15.03 -12.55 30.75
N VAL A 442 -14.84 -13.74 31.31
CA VAL A 442 -13.98 -14.79 30.73
C VAL A 442 -14.75 -16.08 30.59
N MET A 443 -14.74 -16.66 29.40
CA MET A 443 -15.16 -18.04 29.17
C MET A 443 -13.96 -18.97 29.25
N SER A 444 -14.02 -19.99 30.11
CA SER A 444 -12.97 -20.99 30.27
C SER A 444 -13.48 -22.44 30.27
N GLU A 445 -12.56 -23.36 30.01
CA GLU A 445 -12.74 -24.81 30.05
C GLU A 445 -11.94 -25.42 31.21
N LYS A 446 -12.63 -26.13 32.11
CA LYS A 446 -12.01 -26.90 33.20
C LYS A 446 -12.82 -28.17 33.47
N ASP A 447 -12.14 -29.31 33.47
CA ASP A 447 -12.73 -30.64 33.67
C ASP A 447 -13.83 -30.95 32.63
N ASP A 448 -13.55 -30.69 31.34
CA ASP A 448 -14.50 -30.73 30.21
C ASP A 448 -15.72 -29.77 30.28
N LEU A 449 -15.88 -29.04 31.39
CA LEU A 449 -17.00 -28.12 31.61
C LEU A 449 -16.65 -26.69 31.22
N ARG A 450 -17.58 -26.02 30.53
CA ARG A 450 -17.50 -24.59 30.21
C ARG A 450 -17.98 -23.75 31.40
N ARG A 451 -17.30 -22.64 31.67
CA ARG A 451 -17.62 -21.72 32.78
C ARG A 451 -17.46 -20.28 32.32
N ILE A 452 -18.31 -19.39 32.83
CA ILE A 452 -18.13 -17.94 32.73
C ILE A 452 -17.65 -17.44 34.09
N THR A 453 -16.54 -16.72 34.11
CA THR A 453 -16.00 -16.06 35.31
C THR A 453 -16.01 -14.55 35.13
N ILE A 454 -16.50 -13.83 36.13
CA ILE A 454 -16.58 -12.36 36.17
C ILE A 454 -15.55 -11.87 37.18
N LEU A 455 -14.64 -11.00 36.75
CA LEU A 455 -13.51 -10.52 37.56
C LEU A 455 -13.57 -9.00 37.82
N THR A 456 -13.14 -8.65 39.03
CA THR A 456 -12.84 -7.29 39.52
C THR A 456 -11.37 -7.19 39.91
N PRO A 457 -10.81 -5.98 40.17
CA PRO A 457 -9.42 -5.84 40.59
C PRO A 457 -9.04 -6.70 41.81
N GLU A 458 -9.99 -7.00 42.69
CA GLU A 458 -9.82 -7.86 43.87
C GLU A 458 -9.83 -9.36 43.57
N GLY A 459 -10.19 -9.78 42.34
CA GLY A 459 -10.23 -11.16 41.90
C GLY A 459 -11.58 -11.60 41.29
N PRO A 460 -11.85 -12.92 41.20
CA PRO A 460 -13.07 -13.44 40.64
C PRO A 460 -14.24 -13.26 41.63
N THR A 461 -15.24 -12.49 41.24
CA THR A 461 -16.44 -12.25 42.08
C THR A 461 -17.53 -13.28 41.85
N LYS A 462 -17.57 -13.89 40.66
CA LYS A 462 -18.58 -14.87 40.30
C LYS A 462 -18.10 -15.85 39.25
N THR A 463 -18.52 -17.11 39.39
CA THR A 463 -18.33 -18.16 38.37
C THR A 463 -19.65 -18.88 38.12
N VAL A 464 -20.15 -18.79 36.89
CA VAL A 464 -21.32 -19.53 36.41
C VAL A 464 -20.81 -20.77 35.67
N LYS A 465 -21.20 -21.96 36.12
CA LYS A 465 -20.96 -23.21 35.39
C LYS A 465 -22.08 -23.37 34.35
N LEU A 466 -21.72 -23.60 33.10
CA LEU A 466 -22.69 -23.86 32.03
C LEU A 466 -23.11 -25.33 32.06
N SER A 467 -24.20 -25.67 31.36
CA SER A 467 -24.67 -27.05 31.18
C SER A 467 -23.55 -28.03 30.81
N GLU A 468 -23.54 -29.21 31.43
CA GLU A 468 -22.56 -30.28 31.16
C GLU A 468 -22.59 -30.80 29.72
N THR A 469 -23.70 -30.56 28.99
CA THR A 469 -23.84 -30.89 27.58
C THR A 469 -23.18 -29.88 26.65
N TYR A 470 -22.87 -28.67 27.13
CA TYR A 470 -22.31 -27.59 26.32
C TYR A 470 -20.77 -27.65 26.33
N LYS A 471 -20.21 -28.20 25.25
CA LYS A 471 -18.76 -28.47 25.11
C LYS A 471 -18.09 -27.71 23.96
N ALA A 472 -18.82 -26.91 23.20
CA ALA A 472 -18.26 -26.20 22.06
C ALA A 472 -17.35 -25.03 22.47
N ASN A 473 -16.55 -24.57 21.50
CA ASN A 473 -15.66 -23.43 21.65
C ASN A 473 -16.33 -22.17 21.08
N PRO A 474 -16.36 -21.06 21.83
CA PRO A 474 -16.90 -19.79 21.33
C PRO A 474 -16.00 -19.20 20.24
N LEU A 475 -16.60 -18.45 19.32
CA LEU A 475 -15.88 -17.49 18.47
C LEU A 475 -15.68 -16.16 19.19
N SER A 476 -16.67 -15.73 19.96
CA SER A 476 -16.65 -14.49 20.73
C SER A 476 -17.71 -14.51 21.84
N ILE A 477 -17.55 -13.57 22.79
CA ILE A 477 -18.55 -13.25 23.80
C ILE A 477 -18.78 -11.74 23.82
N LEU A 478 -19.98 -11.30 24.22
CA LEU A 478 -20.39 -9.91 24.22
C LEU A 478 -21.20 -9.61 25.49
N ALA A 479 -20.91 -8.49 26.14
CA ALA A 479 -21.79 -7.91 27.16
C ALA A 479 -22.85 -7.03 26.48
N HIS A 480 -24.13 -7.40 26.60
CA HIS A 480 -25.24 -6.73 25.92
C HIS A 480 -26.58 -7.07 26.59
N ASP A 481 -27.38 -6.05 26.91
CA ASP A 481 -28.75 -6.13 27.45
C ASP A 481 -29.70 -6.70 26.38
N ALA A 482 -29.89 -8.02 26.38
CA ALA A 482 -30.51 -8.70 25.27
C ALA A 482 -32.04 -8.62 25.31
N ASP A 483 -32.66 -8.59 26.49
CA ASP A 483 -34.11 -8.41 26.68
C ASP A 483 -34.54 -6.96 27.01
N GLN A 484 -33.60 -6.00 26.97
CA GLN A 484 -33.80 -4.56 27.17
C GLN A 484 -34.39 -4.23 28.57
N ASP A 485 -33.86 -4.92 29.59
CA ASP A 485 -34.25 -4.85 31.01
C ASP A 485 -33.47 -3.77 31.80
N GLY A 486 -32.34 -3.29 31.26
CA GLY A 486 -31.41 -2.34 31.88
C GLY A 486 -30.17 -2.97 32.51
N LEU A 487 -29.98 -4.28 32.39
CA LEU A 487 -28.81 -5.05 32.81
C LEU A 487 -28.16 -5.70 31.59
N ASN A 488 -26.83 -5.63 31.47
CA ASN A 488 -26.15 -6.31 30.36
C ASN A 488 -26.07 -7.82 30.62
N ASP A 489 -26.53 -8.61 29.66
CA ASP A 489 -26.37 -10.07 29.63
C ASP A 489 -25.01 -10.47 29.07
N ILE A 490 -24.69 -11.76 29.13
CA ILE A 490 -23.50 -12.33 28.51
C ILE A 490 -23.93 -13.22 27.35
N VAL A 491 -23.77 -12.70 26.14
CA VAL A 491 -24.11 -13.39 24.88
C VAL A 491 -22.88 -14.14 24.37
N ILE A 492 -23.03 -15.42 24.04
CA ILE A 492 -21.95 -16.32 23.62
C ILE A 492 -22.23 -16.81 22.19
N PHE A 493 -21.30 -16.53 21.28
CA PHE A 493 -21.42 -16.89 19.87
C PHE A 493 -20.60 -18.14 19.57
N THR A 494 -21.25 -19.21 19.13
CA THR A 494 -20.64 -20.55 18.97
C THR A 494 -21.02 -21.14 17.61
N PRO A 495 -20.06 -21.66 16.82
CA PRO A 495 -20.33 -22.19 15.48
C PRO A 495 -21.28 -23.38 15.52
N TYR A 496 -22.27 -23.39 14.63
CA TYR A 496 -23.24 -24.49 14.44
C TYR A 496 -24.11 -24.84 15.66
N GLU A 497 -24.07 -24.05 16.73
CA GLU A 497 -24.93 -24.20 17.90
C GLU A 497 -25.94 -23.05 18.04
N LYS A 498 -26.80 -23.13 19.06
CA LYS A 498 -27.67 -22.02 19.46
C LYS A 498 -26.85 -20.88 20.04
N ILE A 499 -27.37 -19.66 19.97
CA ILE A 499 -26.80 -18.55 20.75
C ILE A 499 -27.14 -18.82 22.20
N LYS A 500 -26.11 -18.90 23.04
CA LYS A 500 -26.28 -19.04 24.49
C LYS A 500 -26.22 -17.66 25.12
N ILE A 501 -27.22 -17.34 25.93
CA ILE A 501 -27.33 -16.09 26.67
C ILE A 501 -27.34 -16.45 28.14
N LEU A 502 -26.43 -15.87 28.92
CA LEU A 502 -26.59 -15.80 30.37
C LEU A 502 -27.31 -14.51 30.68
N ARG A 503 -28.62 -14.59 30.90
CA ARG A 503 -29.43 -13.41 31.23
C ARG A 503 -29.21 -12.99 32.67
N GLN A 504 -28.89 -11.72 32.91
CA GLN A 504 -28.69 -11.19 34.24
C GLN A 504 -30.02 -10.91 34.92
N LEU A 505 -30.16 -11.39 36.16
CA LEU A 505 -31.32 -11.15 37.00
C LEU A 505 -31.04 -10.01 37.99
N LYS A 506 -32.08 -9.34 38.48
CA LYS A 506 -31.97 -8.17 39.41
C LYS A 506 -31.32 -8.46 40.76
N ASN A 507 -31.08 -9.73 41.10
CA ASN A 507 -30.31 -10.18 42.25
C ASN A 507 -28.83 -10.45 41.94
N GLY A 508 -28.38 -10.21 40.70
CA GLY A 508 -27.05 -10.52 40.20
C GLY A 508 -26.82 -11.99 39.82
N GLU A 509 -27.85 -12.84 39.86
CA GLU A 509 -27.80 -14.21 39.33
C GLU A 509 -27.97 -14.24 37.81
N PHE A 510 -27.57 -15.37 37.20
CA PHE A 510 -27.64 -15.56 35.75
C PHE A 510 -28.51 -16.77 35.41
N GLU A 511 -29.42 -16.59 34.46
CA GLU A 511 -30.23 -17.65 33.87
C GLU A 511 -29.59 -18.13 32.55
N GLU A 512 -29.33 -19.42 32.38
CA GLU A 512 -28.78 -19.97 31.13
C GLU A 512 -29.90 -20.23 30.12
N ILE A 513 -29.86 -19.52 29.00
CA ILE A 513 -30.88 -19.54 27.94
C ILE A 513 -30.23 -19.94 26.62
N ASP A 514 -30.80 -20.93 25.92
CA ASP A 514 -30.40 -21.32 24.57
C ASP A 514 -31.44 -20.86 23.52
N VAL A 515 -31.02 -19.97 22.63
CA VAL A 515 -31.89 -19.34 21.63
C VAL A 515 -31.43 -19.69 20.21
N ASP A 516 -32.36 -20.18 19.38
CA ASP A 516 -32.08 -20.42 17.97
C ASP A 516 -31.83 -19.07 17.26
N PRO A 517 -30.68 -18.87 16.59
CA PRO A 517 -30.43 -17.65 15.83
C PRO A 517 -31.39 -17.54 14.64
N PRO A 518 -31.68 -16.32 14.14
CA PRO A 518 -32.54 -16.12 12.97
C PRO A 518 -32.04 -16.92 11.76
N GLY A 519 -32.87 -17.86 11.29
CA GLY A 519 -32.53 -18.75 10.17
C GLY A 519 -31.87 -20.08 10.54
N GLY A 520 -31.64 -20.34 11.82
CA GLY A 520 -31.00 -21.56 12.32
C GLY A 520 -29.49 -21.44 12.47
N ALA A 521 -28.88 -22.38 13.19
CA ALA A 521 -27.45 -22.35 13.52
C ALA A 521 -26.56 -22.44 12.26
N THR A 522 -25.50 -21.64 12.22
CA THR A 522 -24.54 -21.58 11.10
C THR A 522 -23.10 -21.55 11.61
N GLY A 523 -22.14 -21.86 10.73
CA GLY A 523 -20.70 -21.88 11.09
C GLY A 523 -20.07 -20.49 11.24
N THR A 524 -20.69 -19.44 10.70
CA THR A 524 -20.16 -18.07 10.65
C THR A 524 -21.06 -17.11 11.41
N ILE A 525 -21.16 -17.34 12.72
CA ILE A 525 -21.99 -16.52 13.61
C ILE A 525 -21.13 -15.50 14.35
N TRP A 526 -21.58 -14.26 14.38
CA TRP A 526 -21.02 -13.13 15.11
C TRP A 526 -22.18 -12.21 15.50
N GLY A 527 -21.94 -11.29 16.42
CA GLY A 527 -22.93 -10.28 16.79
C GLY A 527 -22.27 -8.98 17.23
N VAL A 528 -23.00 -7.90 17.07
CA VAL A 528 -22.63 -6.56 17.54
C VAL A 528 -23.86 -5.90 18.15
N SER A 529 -23.67 -5.12 19.22
CA SER A 529 -24.71 -4.30 19.83
C SER A 529 -24.77 -2.96 19.08
N LEU A 530 -25.89 -2.65 18.43
CA LEU A 530 -26.11 -1.37 17.73
C LEU A 530 -27.56 -0.94 17.91
N ASP A 531 -27.77 0.32 18.31
CA ASP A 531 -29.08 0.95 18.19
C ASP A 531 -29.36 1.23 16.70
N VAL A 532 -30.40 0.58 16.15
CA VAL A 532 -30.81 0.79 14.76
C VAL A 532 -32.12 1.56 14.64
N ASP A 533 -32.99 1.64 15.64
CA ASP A 533 -34.23 2.43 15.54
C ASP A 533 -34.20 3.80 16.27
N ALA A 534 -33.05 4.14 16.85
CA ALA A 534 -32.76 5.37 17.57
C ALA A 534 -33.66 5.56 18.81
N ASP A 535 -33.93 4.46 19.53
CA ASP A 535 -34.72 4.44 20.77
C ASP A 535 -33.88 4.45 22.06
N ASP A 536 -32.55 4.66 21.92
CA ASP A 536 -31.51 4.58 22.96
C ASP A 536 -31.34 3.17 23.59
N LYS A 537 -31.90 2.12 22.96
CA LYS A 537 -31.73 0.72 23.39
C LYS A 537 -31.16 -0.13 22.27
N PRO A 538 -29.84 -0.35 22.26
CA PRO A 538 -29.20 -1.17 21.24
C PRO A 538 -29.89 -2.53 21.02
N GLU A 539 -29.97 -2.95 19.76
CA GLU A 539 -30.30 -4.31 19.37
C GLU A 539 -29.04 -5.18 19.25
N LEU A 540 -29.22 -6.49 19.43
CA LEU A 540 -28.25 -7.46 18.95
C LEU A 540 -28.42 -7.63 17.44
N ILE A 541 -27.38 -7.30 16.67
CA ILE A 541 -27.36 -7.52 15.21
C ILE A 541 -26.74 -8.87 14.89
N LEU A 542 -27.46 -9.71 14.14
CA LEU A 542 -27.05 -11.07 13.78
C LEU A 542 -27.03 -11.29 12.25
N PRO A 543 -26.03 -11.98 11.69
CA PRO A 543 -25.96 -12.32 10.28
C PRO A 543 -26.89 -13.49 9.91
N GLN A 544 -27.58 -13.38 8.77
CA GLN A 544 -28.40 -14.44 8.21
C GLN A 544 -28.28 -14.47 6.68
N LYS A 545 -27.42 -15.36 6.15
CA LYS A 545 -27.11 -15.50 4.71
C LYS A 545 -26.61 -14.19 4.09
N ASN A 546 -27.48 -13.48 3.37
CA ASN A 546 -27.18 -12.27 2.61
C ASN A 546 -27.83 -11.01 3.22
N PHE A 547 -28.33 -11.09 4.46
CA PHE A 547 -28.91 -9.98 5.20
C PHE A 547 -28.56 -10.07 6.70
N LEU A 548 -28.82 -9.01 7.44
CA LEU A 548 -28.68 -8.94 8.89
C LEU A 548 -30.06 -8.79 9.55
N ARG A 549 -30.17 -9.20 10.82
CA ARG A 549 -31.36 -9.06 11.65
C ARG A 549 -31.00 -8.26 12.89
N ALA A 550 -31.76 -7.21 13.18
CA ALA A 550 -31.76 -6.57 14.49
C ALA A 550 -32.76 -7.33 15.38
N VAL A 551 -32.30 -7.86 16.51
CA VAL A 551 -33.12 -8.68 17.40
C VAL A 551 -33.05 -8.25 18.87
N VAL A 552 -34.16 -8.51 19.56
CA VAL A 552 -34.32 -8.38 21.01
C VAL A 552 -34.81 -9.72 21.54
N LEU A 553 -34.27 -10.18 22.65
CA LEU A 553 -34.70 -11.38 23.36
C LEU A 553 -36.08 -11.14 23.99
N GLN A 554 -37.02 -12.06 23.78
CA GLN A 554 -38.36 -11.97 24.38
C GLN A 554 -38.86 -13.33 24.88
N GLU A 555 -39.73 -13.27 25.88
CA GLU A 555 -40.52 -14.43 26.29
C GLU A 555 -41.48 -14.85 25.17
N LYS A 556 -41.47 -16.15 24.87
CA LYS A 556 -42.44 -16.81 24.00
C LYS A 556 -43.47 -17.52 24.90
N PRO A 557 -44.66 -16.92 25.10
CA PRO A 557 -45.68 -17.52 25.95
C PRO A 557 -46.21 -18.83 25.35
N SER A 558 -46.25 -19.88 26.18
CA SER A 558 -46.82 -21.17 25.82
C SER A 558 -48.28 -21.27 26.31
N PRO A 559 -49.27 -21.54 25.44
CA PRO A 559 -50.66 -21.72 25.87
C PRO A 559 -50.90 -22.96 26.76
N THR A 560 -49.93 -23.88 26.83
CA THR A 560 -50.08 -25.21 27.44
C THR A 560 -49.06 -25.51 28.55
N SER A 561 -48.20 -24.56 28.90
CA SER A 561 -47.18 -24.73 29.94
C SER A 561 -46.88 -23.42 30.66
N THR A 562 -46.60 -23.50 31.96
CA THR A 562 -46.07 -22.40 32.77
C THR A 562 -44.57 -22.16 32.55
N ASN A 563 -43.89 -23.02 31.78
CA ASN A 563 -42.48 -22.84 31.49
C ASN A 563 -42.30 -21.73 30.45
N ILE A 564 -41.57 -20.68 30.84
CA ILE A 564 -41.12 -19.63 29.94
C ILE A 564 -40.16 -20.25 28.93
N THR A 565 -40.35 -19.93 27.65
CA THR A 565 -39.40 -20.26 26.58
C THR A 565 -38.96 -18.96 25.93
N TRP A 566 -37.70 -18.88 25.51
CA TRP A 566 -37.12 -17.65 25.00
C TRP A 566 -36.95 -17.68 23.48
N THR A 567 -37.09 -16.53 22.84
CA THR A 567 -36.91 -16.41 21.39
C THR A 567 -36.47 -15.00 20.99
N PHE A 568 -35.78 -14.86 19.87
CA PHE A 568 -35.49 -13.55 19.31
C PHE A 568 -36.73 -12.96 18.63
N LYS A 569 -37.20 -11.82 19.13
CA LYS A 569 -38.04 -10.89 18.38
C LYS A 569 -37.18 -10.21 17.34
N ILE A 570 -37.63 -10.21 16.09
CA ILE A 570 -37.02 -9.38 15.06
C ILE A 570 -37.58 -7.96 15.20
N LYS A 571 -36.71 -6.99 15.49
CA LYS A 571 -37.00 -5.55 15.36
C LYS A 571 -36.91 -5.14 13.89
N ASP A 572 -35.83 -5.53 13.21
CA ASP A 572 -35.52 -5.03 11.85
C ASP A 572 -34.72 -6.02 10.97
N GLN A 573 -34.57 -5.69 9.68
CA GLN A 573 -33.82 -6.44 8.68
C GLN A 573 -33.04 -5.51 7.73
N ILE A 574 -31.72 -5.68 7.66
CA ILE A 574 -30.84 -4.95 6.73
C ILE A 574 -30.41 -5.90 5.61
N ASN A 575 -30.87 -5.67 4.38
CA ASN A 575 -30.56 -6.54 3.25
C ASN A 575 -29.24 -6.17 2.56
N GLY A 576 -28.42 -7.16 2.20
CA GLY A 576 -27.34 -6.94 1.25
C GLY A 576 -27.88 -6.60 -0.15
N ILE A 577 -27.06 -5.91 -0.94
CA ILE A 577 -27.44 -5.39 -2.27
C ILE A 577 -27.73 -6.49 -3.30
N ALA A 578 -27.29 -7.73 -3.05
CA ALA A 578 -27.47 -8.87 -3.96
C ALA A 578 -27.82 -10.18 -3.24
N GLY A 579 -28.30 -11.16 -4.00
CA GLY A 579 -28.48 -12.54 -3.52
C GLY A 579 -27.16 -13.25 -3.17
N THR A 580 -26.03 -12.73 -3.65
CA THR A 580 -24.67 -13.19 -3.36
C THR A 580 -23.94 -12.32 -2.32
N SER A 581 -24.62 -11.36 -1.70
CA SER A 581 -24.08 -10.58 -0.58
C SER A 581 -23.66 -11.47 0.60
N ASN A 582 -22.57 -11.11 1.25
CA ASN A 582 -22.05 -11.74 2.47
C ASN A 582 -21.59 -10.65 3.44
N LEU A 583 -22.54 -10.20 4.28
CA LEU A 583 -22.33 -9.11 5.21
C LEU A 583 -21.51 -9.60 6.41
N ARG A 584 -20.25 -9.15 6.50
CA ARG A 584 -19.24 -9.65 7.45
C ARG A 584 -19.17 -8.86 8.76
N ALA A 585 -19.46 -7.57 8.69
CA ALA A 585 -19.44 -6.63 9.80
C ALA A 585 -20.38 -5.46 9.51
N ILE A 586 -20.85 -4.77 10.55
CA ILE A 586 -21.70 -3.58 10.45
C ILE A 586 -21.39 -2.61 11.60
N THR A 587 -21.59 -1.32 11.36
CA THR A 587 -21.57 -0.26 12.38
C THR A 587 -22.63 0.80 12.08
N SER A 588 -22.95 1.64 13.06
CA SER A 588 -23.80 2.82 12.91
C SER A 588 -22.95 4.09 12.96
N ILE A 589 -23.31 5.06 12.12
CA ILE A 589 -22.69 6.38 12.05
C ILE A 589 -23.72 7.38 12.57
N PRO A 590 -23.48 8.05 13.72
CA PRO A 590 -24.37 9.09 14.22
C PRO A 590 -24.51 10.23 13.21
N THR A 591 -25.74 10.71 12.99
CA THR A 591 -26.01 11.89 12.15
C THR A 591 -26.74 12.97 12.93
N THR A 592 -26.75 14.19 12.41
CA THR A 592 -27.48 15.32 13.00
C THR A 592 -29.01 15.18 12.94
N ASN A 593 -29.52 14.21 12.18
CA ASN A 593 -30.94 14.07 11.85
C ASN A 593 -31.65 12.99 12.68
N SER A 594 -31.11 12.67 13.86
CA SER A 594 -31.58 11.65 14.83
C SER A 594 -31.55 10.19 14.36
N THR A 595 -31.75 9.88 13.09
CA THR A 595 -31.57 8.51 12.56
C THR A 595 -30.10 8.27 12.16
N PRO A 596 -29.45 7.19 12.62
CA PRO A 596 -28.09 6.85 12.20
C PRO A 596 -28.06 6.36 10.74
N VAL A 597 -26.91 6.53 10.08
CA VAL A 597 -26.60 5.82 8.84
C VAL A 597 -25.95 4.49 9.22
N LEU A 598 -26.41 3.36 8.70
CA LEU A 598 -25.73 2.09 8.91
C LEU A 598 -24.71 1.83 7.79
N CYS A 599 -23.61 1.20 8.15
CA CYS A 599 -22.50 0.92 7.24
C CYS A 599 -22.05 -0.53 7.40
N ALA A 600 -22.24 -1.35 6.35
CA ALA A 600 -21.94 -2.78 6.37
C ALA A 600 -20.87 -3.18 5.34
N LEU A 601 -19.94 -4.03 5.76
CA LEU A 601 -18.89 -4.61 4.92
C LEU A 601 -19.42 -5.87 4.23
N ASP A 602 -19.53 -5.84 2.89
CA ASP A 602 -20.00 -6.96 2.07
C ASP A 602 -18.82 -7.64 1.34
N LEU A 603 -18.38 -8.79 1.85
CA LEU A 603 -17.32 -9.57 1.23
C LEU A 603 -17.77 -10.30 -0.05
N GLY A 604 -19.07 -10.51 -0.22
CA GLY A 604 -19.64 -11.13 -1.41
C GLY A 604 -19.66 -10.18 -2.61
N GLN A 605 -19.83 -8.89 -2.35
CA GLN A 605 -19.86 -7.83 -3.36
C GLN A 605 -18.60 -6.98 -3.41
N LYS A 606 -17.58 -7.27 -2.57
CA LYS A 606 -16.31 -6.54 -2.49
C LYS A 606 -16.46 -5.05 -2.15
N CYS A 607 -17.49 -4.68 -1.39
CA CYS A 607 -17.84 -3.29 -1.17
C CYS A 607 -18.25 -2.99 0.28
N LEU A 608 -18.10 -1.73 0.64
CA LEU A 608 -18.75 -1.10 1.78
C LEU A 608 -20.11 -0.55 1.33
N THR A 609 -21.20 -0.86 2.02
CA THR A 609 -22.54 -0.33 1.69
C THR A 609 -23.10 0.49 2.84
N PHE A 610 -23.58 1.68 2.49
CA PHE A 610 -24.27 2.62 3.37
C PHE A 610 -25.78 2.46 3.23
N TYR A 611 -26.49 2.58 4.34
CA TYR A 611 -27.94 2.41 4.43
C TYR A 611 -28.58 3.58 5.18
N GLU A 612 -29.72 4.04 4.67
CA GLU A 612 -30.63 4.97 5.34
C GLU A 612 -32.02 4.33 5.48
N ARG A 613 -32.84 4.86 6.39
CA ARG A 613 -34.26 4.49 6.48
C ARG A 613 -35.05 5.25 5.42
N ASP A 614 -35.87 4.51 4.66
CA ASP A 614 -36.85 5.09 3.75
C ASP A 614 -38.07 5.67 4.50
N PRO A 615 -38.99 6.39 3.82
CA PRO A 615 -40.22 6.91 4.44
C PRO A 615 -41.21 5.83 4.94
N GLN A 616 -40.96 4.55 4.66
CA GLN A 616 -41.69 3.40 5.18
C GLN A 616 -40.96 2.76 6.39
N SER A 617 -39.90 3.40 6.87
CA SER A 617 -39.01 2.97 7.95
C SER A 617 -38.23 1.69 7.67
N ALA A 618 -38.06 1.27 6.40
CA ALA A 618 -37.21 0.14 6.04
C ALA A 618 -35.79 0.59 5.65
N TRP A 619 -34.79 -0.24 5.94
CA TRP A 619 -33.40 0.02 5.54
C TRP A 619 -33.18 -0.20 4.05
N GLN A 620 -32.74 0.84 3.35
CA GLN A 620 -32.39 0.78 1.93
C GLN A 620 -30.91 1.08 1.71
N PRO A 621 -30.19 0.33 0.85
CA PRO A 621 -28.84 0.68 0.44
C PRO A 621 -28.89 1.95 -0.42
N VAL A 622 -28.13 2.97 -0.02
CA VAL A 622 -28.11 4.29 -0.67
C VAL A 622 -26.85 4.54 -1.49
N LYS A 623 -25.71 3.97 -1.08
CA LYS A 623 -24.41 4.09 -1.75
C LYS A 623 -23.57 2.86 -1.41
N SER A 624 -22.83 2.35 -2.40
CA SER A 624 -21.79 1.33 -2.19
C SER A 624 -20.46 1.83 -2.74
N ILE A 625 -19.37 1.56 -2.01
CA ILE A 625 -17.99 1.93 -2.35
C ILE A 625 -17.17 0.64 -2.45
N GLU A 626 -16.40 0.47 -3.52
CA GLU A 626 -15.44 -0.63 -3.64
C GLU A 626 -14.22 -0.37 -2.74
N LEU A 627 -13.81 -1.36 -1.94
CA LEU A 627 -12.60 -1.24 -1.10
C LEU A 627 -11.42 -1.95 -1.76
N PRO A 628 -10.22 -1.34 -1.82
CA PRO A 628 -9.04 -1.97 -2.43
C PRO A 628 -8.46 -3.12 -1.58
N VAL A 629 -8.86 -3.22 -0.30
CA VAL A 629 -8.51 -4.30 0.62
C VAL A 629 -9.78 -4.75 1.34
N LEU A 630 -9.97 -6.06 1.46
CA LEU A 630 -11.22 -6.67 1.96
C LEU A 630 -11.00 -7.74 3.04
N ASN A 631 -9.76 -7.96 3.48
CA ASN A 631 -9.43 -8.95 4.51
C ASN A 631 -9.77 -8.46 5.93
N PHE A 632 -10.81 -7.64 6.06
CA PHE A 632 -11.28 -7.07 7.32
C PHE A 632 -12.40 -7.93 7.90
N THR A 633 -12.36 -8.12 9.22
CA THR A 633 -13.32 -8.93 9.99
C THR A 633 -14.26 -8.07 10.83
N ARG A 634 -13.91 -6.80 11.09
CA ARG A 634 -14.68 -5.82 11.86
C ARG A 634 -14.66 -4.46 11.18
N VAL A 635 -15.74 -3.68 11.36
CA VAL A 635 -15.82 -2.25 11.06
C VAL A 635 -16.48 -1.55 12.25
N PHE A 636 -16.01 -0.35 12.60
CA PHE A 636 -16.64 0.52 13.60
C PHE A 636 -16.25 1.99 13.37
N THR A 637 -17.01 2.91 13.96
CA THR A 637 -16.71 4.35 13.95
C THR A 637 -15.77 4.76 15.06
N LEU A 638 -14.83 5.65 14.78
CA LEU A 638 -14.03 6.36 15.80
C LEU A 638 -13.72 7.80 15.36
N THR A 639 -13.34 8.67 16.29
CA THR A 639 -12.87 10.03 16.00
C THR A 639 -11.37 10.02 15.74
N MET A 640 -10.93 10.58 14.61
CA MET A 640 -9.52 10.70 14.26
C MET A 640 -9.05 12.15 14.22
N GLY A 641 -7.80 12.36 14.64
CA GLY A 641 -7.12 13.65 14.67
C GLY A 641 -7.69 14.64 15.69
N THR A 642 -7.00 15.76 15.85
CA THR A 642 -7.45 16.87 16.72
C THR A 642 -8.62 17.66 16.13
N ASP A 643 -8.99 17.40 14.87
CA ASP A 643 -10.24 17.87 14.26
C ASP A 643 -11.46 17.03 14.67
N HIS A 644 -11.24 15.92 15.41
CA HIS A 644 -12.25 14.95 15.82
C HIS A 644 -13.10 14.43 14.65
N SER A 645 -12.50 14.32 13.46
CA SER A 645 -13.17 13.85 12.25
C SER A 645 -13.69 12.43 12.44
N THR A 646 -14.99 12.22 12.21
CA THR A 646 -15.58 10.87 12.20
C THR A 646 -14.96 10.02 11.09
N ALA A 647 -14.41 8.88 11.45
CA ALA A 647 -13.84 7.92 10.52
C ALA A 647 -14.44 6.53 10.73
N LEU A 648 -14.46 5.74 9.66
CA LEU A 648 -14.65 4.29 9.72
C LEU A 648 -13.28 3.63 9.85
N CYS A 649 -13.14 2.78 10.88
CA CYS A 649 -11.98 1.93 11.09
C CYS A 649 -12.33 0.48 10.74
N PHE A 650 -11.45 -0.16 9.96
CA PHE A 650 -11.57 -1.55 9.51
C PHE A 650 -10.44 -2.36 10.12
N VAL A 651 -10.73 -3.51 10.73
CA VAL A 651 -9.70 -4.34 11.39
C VAL A 651 -9.63 -5.72 10.75
N GLY A 652 -8.43 -6.16 10.41
CA GLY A 652 -8.08 -7.51 9.97
C GLY A 652 -6.73 -7.95 10.53
N ASP A 653 -6.38 -9.22 10.38
CA ASP A 653 -5.22 -9.81 11.08
C ASP A 653 -3.85 -9.26 10.62
N ASN A 654 -3.76 -8.66 9.43
CA ASN A 654 -2.49 -8.16 8.85
C ASN A 654 -2.56 -6.69 8.38
N CYS A 655 -3.69 -6.02 8.57
CA CYS A 655 -3.85 -4.61 8.22
C CYS A 655 -5.05 -3.99 8.95
N VAL A 656 -4.95 -2.68 9.16
CA VAL A 656 -6.06 -1.83 9.58
C VAL A 656 -6.36 -0.87 8.44
N GLY A 657 -7.64 -0.60 8.17
CA GLY A 657 -8.10 0.36 7.18
C GLY A 657 -8.76 1.57 7.84
N PHE A 658 -8.69 2.71 7.19
CA PHE A 658 -9.29 3.97 7.63
C PHE A 658 -10.01 4.65 6.48
N MET A 659 -11.13 5.28 6.78
CA MET A 659 -11.81 6.19 5.86
C MET A 659 -12.45 7.32 6.65
N LYS A 660 -11.88 8.53 6.57
CA LYS A 660 -12.54 9.72 7.12
C LYS A 660 -13.82 9.98 6.33
N LEU A 661 -14.90 10.39 7.01
CA LEU A 661 -16.20 10.68 6.36
C LEU A 661 -16.35 12.15 5.95
N ALA A 662 -15.22 12.83 5.74
CA ALA A 662 -15.07 14.26 5.45
C ALA A 662 -13.69 14.56 4.85
N GLY A 663 -13.48 15.81 4.43
CA GLY A 663 -12.15 16.34 4.10
C GLY A 663 -11.82 16.35 2.61
N LYS A 664 -10.62 15.86 2.27
CA LYS A 664 -10.06 15.85 0.91
C LYS A 664 -9.59 14.44 0.54
N VAL A 665 -9.55 14.17 -0.76
CA VAL A 665 -9.08 12.91 -1.34
C VAL A 665 -7.96 13.21 -2.34
N ILE A 666 -6.85 12.51 -2.21
CA ILE A 666 -5.71 12.59 -3.12
C ILE A 666 -5.95 11.58 -4.24
N ASN A 667 -5.80 12.02 -5.50
CA ASN A 667 -6.03 11.22 -6.70
C ASN A 667 -4.88 11.38 -7.68
N LEU A 668 -4.74 10.42 -8.60
CA LEU A 668 -3.93 10.57 -9.81
C LEU A 668 -4.86 10.93 -10.97
N THR A 669 -4.66 12.10 -11.57
CA THR A 669 -5.46 12.59 -12.71
C THR A 669 -4.68 12.40 -14.02
N GLU A 670 -5.26 11.67 -14.97
CA GLU A 670 -4.71 11.51 -16.32
C GLU A 670 -4.69 12.88 -17.02
N THR A 671 -3.49 13.39 -17.30
CA THR A 671 -3.29 14.72 -17.91
C THR A 671 -3.14 14.61 -19.43
N ASP A 672 -2.43 13.59 -19.90
CA ASP A 672 -2.31 13.28 -21.32
C ASP A 672 -1.89 11.82 -21.58
N THR A 673 -2.01 11.38 -22.84
CA THR A 673 -1.82 9.97 -23.21
C THR A 673 -1.15 9.86 -24.57
N TYR A 674 -0.24 8.90 -24.71
CA TYR A 674 0.48 8.65 -25.95
C TYR A 674 0.32 7.20 -26.41
N GLU A 675 -0.02 7.02 -27.68
CA GLU A 675 0.02 5.74 -28.37
C GLU A 675 1.07 5.83 -29.47
N THR A 676 2.06 4.94 -29.44
CA THR A 676 3.15 4.98 -30.41
C THR A 676 2.63 4.70 -31.83
N PRO A 677 3.04 5.47 -32.85
CA PRO A 677 2.64 5.23 -34.23
C PRO A 677 3.38 4.03 -34.86
N ILE A 678 4.29 3.38 -34.12
CA ILE A 678 5.00 2.19 -34.57
C ILE A 678 4.02 1.01 -34.59
N LYS A 679 3.80 0.45 -35.78
CA LYS A 679 2.83 -0.64 -35.97
C LYS A 679 3.28 -1.91 -35.25
N ASN A 680 2.35 -2.56 -34.54
CA ASN A 680 2.58 -3.75 -33.70
C ASN A 680 3.54 -3.52 -32.51
N ALA A 681 3.87 -2.27 -32.21
CA ALA A 681 4.83 -1.96 -31.16
C ALA A 681 4.41 -2.42 -29.77
N ARG A 682 5.43 -2.65 -28.94
CA ARG A 682 5.29 -2.89 -27.53
C ARG A 682 6.29 -2.05 -26.76
N LEU A 683 5.78 -0.93 -26.25
CA LEU A 683 6.49 -0.15 -25.24
C LEU A 683 6.71 -1.06 -24.01
N LEU A 684 7.96 -1.17 -23.61
CA LEU A 684 8.42 -2.00 -22.49
C LEU A 684 8.76 -1.15 -21.28
N ASP A 685 9.44 -0.02 -21.49
CA ASP A 685 10.00 0.83 -20.45
C ASP A 685 10.03 2.31 -20.88
N VAL A 686 10.19 3.23 -19.93
CA VAL A 686 10.18 4.68 -20.13
C VAL A 686 11.21 5.38 -19.25
N ILE A 687 12.04 6.25 -19.86
CA ILE A 687 13.07 7.05 -19.21
C ILE A 687 12.80 8.53 -19.48
N ALA A 688 13.20 9.44 -18.58
CA ALA A 688 13.05 10.89 -18.75
C ALA A 688 14.41 11.62 -18.74
N GLY A 689 14.51 12.76 -19.44
CA GLY A 689 15.68 13.64 -19.46
C GLY A 689 15.64 14.66 -20.60
N ASP A 690 16.48 15.70 -20.58
CA ASP A 690 16.38 16.87 -21.48
C ASP A 690 17.20 16.67 -22.77
N LEU A 691 16.62 15.94 -23.72
CA LEU A 691 17.27 15.56 -24.98
C LEU A 691 17.19 16.62 -26.09
N ASN A 692 16.38 17.66 -25.89
CA ASN A 692 16.20 18.74 -26.85
C ASN A 692 16.88 20.05 -26.39
N HIS A 693 17.24 20.12 -25.10
CA HIS A 693 17.94 21.20 -24.39
C HIS A 693 17.13 22.50 -24.25
N ASP A 694 15.81 22.39 -24.10
CA ASP A 694 14.90 23.49 -23.77
C ASP A 694 14.73 23.72 -22.26
N GLY A 695 15.31 22.85 -21.42
CA GLY A 695 15.22 22.90 -19.96
C GLY A 695 14.06 22.08 -19.38
N LEU A 696 13.36 21.30 -20.20
CA LEU A 696 12.30 20.37 -19.80
C LEU A 696 12.71 18.93 -20.10
N LYS A 697 12.23 17.98 -19.30
CA LYS A 697 12.49 16.56 -19.55
C LYS A 697 11.56 16.00 -20.61
N ASP A 698 12.13 15.46 -21.68
CA ASP A 698 11.46 14.60 -22.66
C ASP A 698 11.30 13.18 -22.13
N LEU A 699 10.56 12.33 -22.86
CA LEU A 699 10.41 10.91 -22.60
C LEU A 699 11.04 10.06 -23.70
N VAL A 700 11.72 9.00 -23.28
CA VAL A 700 12.33 7.98 -24.14
C VAL A 700 11.63 6.65 -23.88
N PHE A 701 10.82 6.19 -24.82
CA PHE A 701 10.18 4.88 -24.73
C PHE A 701 11.01 3.80 -25.42
N LEU A 702 11.21 2.67 -24.72
CA LEU A 702 11.87 1.49 -25.27
C LEU A 702 10.84 0.56 -25.90
N GLU A 703 10.94 0.34 -27.21
CA GLU A 703 10.04 -0.50 -27.99
C GLU A 703 10.78 -1.76 -28.44
N THR A 704 10.19 -2.94 -28.20
CA THR A 704 10.95 -4.20 -28.20
C THR A 704 10.45 -5.30 -29.14
N GLU A 705 9.32 -5.14 -29.83
CA GLU A 705 8.89 -6.07 -30.88
C GLU A 705 9.48 -5.63 -32.23
N GLU A 706 9.42 -4.32 -32.53
CA GLU A 706 10.03 -3.73 -33.74
C GLU A 706 11.44 -3.14 -33.48
N LYS A 707 11.90 -3.07 -32.22
CA LYS A 707 13.28 -2.72 -31.77
C LYS A 707 13.64 -1.25 -31.97
N HIS A 708 12.73 -0.37 -31.54
CA HIS A 708 12.88 1.08 -31.67
C HIS A 708 13.16 1.78 -30.34
N VAL A 709 13.70 2.99 -30.47
CA VAL A 709 13.48 4.07 -29.50
C VAL A 709 12.46 5.03 -30.09
N ASP A 710 11.52 5.47 -29.26
CA ASP A 710 10.47 6.44 -29.60
C ASP A 710 10.54 7.60 -28.59
N ILE A 711 11.02 8.76 -29.04
CA ILE A 711 11.17 9.96 -28.21
C ILE A 711 9.91 10.82 -28.31
N VAL A 712 9.46 11.34 -27.18
CA VAL A 712 8.24 12.13 -27.02
C VAL A 712 8.55 13.36 -26.17
N GLU A 713 8.28 14.54 -26.74
CA GLU A 713 8.42 15.83 -26.05
C GLU A 713 7.32 15.98 -24.99
N VAL A 714 7.67 16.46 -23.79
CA VAL A 714 6.72 16.83 -22.74
C VAL A 714 6.61 18.34 -22.66
N THR A 715 5.60 18.90 -23.33
CA THR A 715 5.35 20.34 -23.34
C THR A 715 5.14 20.91 -21.92
N PRO A 716 5.26 22.25 -21.71
CA PRO A 716 4.93 22.91 -20.44
C PRO A 716 3.51 22.68 -19.90
N ALA A 717 2.59 22.21 -20.74
CA ALA A 717 1.22 21.84 -20.37
C ALA A 717 1.05 20.32 -20.16
N TYR A 718 2.16 19.60 -19.99
CA TYR A 718 2.27 18.15 -19.82
C TYR A 718 1.62 17.33 -20.95
N LYS A 719 1.53 17.92 -22.15
CA LYS A 719 1.08 17.23 -23.38
C LYS A 719 2.23 16.51 -24.04
N LEU A 720 1.96 15.28 -24.48
CA LEU A 720 2.89 14.36 -25.10
C LEU A 720 2.91 14.55 -26.61
N VAL A 721 3.96 15.18 -27.13
CA VAL A 721 4.12 15.47 -28.56
C VAL A 721 5.08 14.45 -29.19
N PRO A 722 4.68 13.72 -30.26
CA PRO A 722 5.55 12.72 -30.88
C PRO A 722 6.81 13.37 -31.47
N GLY A 723 7.98 13.01 -30.92
CA GLY A 723 9.28 13.45 -31.40
C GLY A 723 9.86 12.52 -32.47
N THR A 724 11.16 12.26 -32.37
CA THR A 724 11.89 11.38 -33.30
C THR A 724 11.80 9.90 -32.88
N ARG A 725 11.93 8.99 -33.84
CA ARG A 725 11.98 7.54 -33.59
C ARG A 725 12.83 6.83 -34.63
N TRP A 726 13.56 5.80 -34.21
CA TRP A 726 14.38 4.98 -35.11
C TRP A 726 14.55 3.56 -34.60
N LYS A 727 14.78 2.63 -35.53
CA LYS A 727 15.12 1.24 -35.22
C LYS A 727 16.58 1.17 -34.79
N VAL A 728 16.85 0.59 -33.63
CA VAL A 728 18.20 0.57 -33.03
C VAL A 728 19.08 -0.50 -33.69
N PHE A 729 18.50 -1.65 -34.04
CA PHE A 729 19.19 -2.76 -34.70
C PHE A 729 18.23 -3.63 -35.53
N GLU A 730 18.79 -4.38 -36.49
CA GLU A 730 18.06 -5.38 -37.28
C GLU A 730 18.41 -6.82 -36.82
N ASP A 731 17.55 -7.78 -37.13
CA ASP A 731 17.83 -9.18 -36.84
C ASP A 731 19.01 -9.72 -37.66
N ALA A 732 20.00 -10.27 -36.96
CA ALA A 732 21.09 -10.99 -37.59
C ALA A 732 20.55 -12.25 -38.30
N THR A 733 20.40 -12.20 -39.62
CA THR A 733 19.78 -13.26 -40.44
C THR A 733 20.48 -14.63 -40.35
N VAL A 734 21.70 -14.71 -39.80
CA VAL A 734 22.49 -15.94 -39.70
C VAL A 734 23.33 -16.00 -38.41
N ARG A 735 23.06 -17.00 -37.54
CA ARG A 735 23.92 -17.57 -36.44
C ARG A 735 23.99 -16.92 -35.04
N SER A 736 22.89 -16.44 -34.44
CA SER A 736 22.81 -16.21 -32.97
C SER A 736 21.56 -16.84 -32.32
N ARG A 737 21.39 -18.16 -32.47
CA ARG A 737 20.23 -18.94 -31.98
C ARG A 737 20.11 -19.09 -30.44
N SER A 738 20.92 -18.37 -29.66
CA SER A 738 20.99 -18.47 -28.20
C SER A 738 20.25 -17.35 -27.43
N TYR A 739 19.78 -16.31 -28.11
CA TYR A 739 19.16 -15.12 -27.48
C TYR A 739 17.62 -15.12 -27.45
N LEU A 740 17.00 -16.30 -27.39
CA LEU A 740 15.54 -16.47 -27.29
C LEU A 740 15.05 -16.20 -25.85
N GLY A 741 15.00 -14.94 -25.41
CA GLY A 741 14.40 -14.60 -24.12
C GLY A 741 14.35 -13.12 -23.70
N SER A 742 15.42 -12.36 -23.90
CA SER A 742 15.47 -10.94 -23.50
C SER A 742 14.87 -10.04 -24.58
N ARG A 743 13.92 -9.17 -24.18
CA ARG A 743 13.44 -8.06 -25.01
C ARG A 743 14.52 -6.97 -25.09
N GLU A 744 14.68 -6.35 -26.24
CA GLU A 744 15.77 -5.42 -26.56
C GLU A 744 15.22 -4.27 -27.44
N PRO A 745 15.64 -2.99 -27.27
CA PRO A 745 16.58 -2.48 -26.26
C PRO A 745 16.13 -2.76 -24.83
N ARG A 746 17.08 -2.99 -23.91
CA ARG A 746 16.77 -3.44 -22.53
C ARG A 746 16.58 -2.29 -21.56
N GLU A 747 17.51 -1.35 -21.59
CA GLU A 747 17.61 -0.24 -20.63
C GLU A 747 18.14 0.99 -21.37
N ALA A 748 17.85 2.17 -20.85
CA ALA A 748 18.41 3.42 -21.33
C ALA A 748 18.74 4.37 -20.18
N LEU A 749 19.52 5.39 -20.49
CA LEU A 749 19.83 6.49 -19.60
C LEU A 749 19.96 7.78 -20.41
N VAL A 750 19.53 8.89 -19.85
CA VAL A 750 19.65 10.23 -20.43
C VAL A 750 20.49 11.06 -19.47
N ILE A 751 21.72 11.40 -19.85
CA ILE A 751 22.69 12.14 -19.01
C ILE A 751 23.89 12.61 -19.84
N ASP A 752 24.45 13.78 -19.54
CA ASP A 752 25.70 14.26 -20.15
C ASP A 752 26.89 13.33 -19.84
N VAL A 753 27.43 12.66 -20.86
CA VAL A 753 28.70 11.92 -20.80
C VAL A 753 29.76 12.49 -21.75
N THR A 754 29.48 13.60 -22.42
CA THR A 754 30.43 14.32 -23.29
C THR A 754 31.09 15.50 -22.59
N GLY A 755 30.58 15.92 -21.44
CA GLY A 755 31.03 17.10 -20.69
C GLY A 755 30.68 18.42 -21.35
N ASP A 756 29.79 18.44 -22.36
CA ASP A 756 29.36 19.65 -23.05
C ASP A 756 28.06 20.27 -22.49
N LYS A 757 27.54 19.69 -21.41
CA LYS A 757 26.33 20.07 -20.65
C LYS A 757 25.01 19.87 -21.39
N LYS A 758 24.99 18.89 -22.29
CA LYS A 758 23.80 18.38 -22.96
C LYS A 758 23.58 16.94 -22.54
N ASP A 759 22.34 16.55 -22.26
CA ASP A 759 22.06 15.15 -21.94
C ASP A 759 22.22 14.29 -23.21
N ASP A 760 23.06 13.26 -23.12
CA ASP A 760 23.24 12.27 -24.16
C ASP A 760 22.31 11.06 -23.94
N LEU A 761 21.92 10.36 -25.00
CA LEU A 761 21.13 9.13 -24.88
C LEU A 761 22.04 7.89 -24.91
N LEU A 762 22.02 7.11 -23.84
CA LEU A 762 22.67 5.80 -23.75
C LEU A 762 21.64 4.67 -23.80
N LEU A 763 21.91 3.63 -24.58
CA LEU A 763 21.11 2.40 -24.67
C LEU A 763 21.94 1.17 -24.33
N LEU A 764 21.40 0.27 -23.52
CA LEU A 764 21.99 -1.05 -23.26
C LEU A 764 21.38 -2.09 -24.21
N VAL A 765 22.19 -2.63 -25.12
CA VAL A 765 21.75 -3.53 -26.19
C VAL A 765 22.75 -4.68 -26.37
N HIS A 766 22.27 -5.92 -26.28
CA HIS A 766 23.07 -7.15 -26.44
C HIS A 766 24.33 -7.20 -25.54
N ASP A 767 25.52 -7.05 -26.14
CA ASP A 767 26.83 -7.08 -25.50
C ASP A 767 27.42 -5.67 -25.26
N ARG A 768 26.64 -4.59 -25.44
CA ARG A 768 27.17 -3.22 -25.60
C ARG A 768 26.35 -2.13 -24.91
N VAL A 769 27.04 -1.02 -24.65
CA VAL A 769 26.43 0.30 -24.55
C VAL A 769 26.51 0.98 -25.91
N ILE A 770 25.40 1.57 -26.36
CA ILE A 770 25.31 2.44 -27.52
C ILE A 770 25.07 3.86 -27.00
N LEU A 771 25.99 4.78 -27.28
CA LEU A 771 25.87 6.19 -26.93
C LEU A 771 25.44 6.98 -28.17
N TYR A 772 24.48 7.86 -28.02
CA TYR A 772 24.07 8.87 -29.01
C TYR A 772 24.40 10.25 -28.42
N PRO A 773 25.58 10.82 -28.74
CA PRO A 773 25.96 12.15 -28.27
C PRO A 773 25.04 13.21 -28.85
N ALA A 774 24.59 14.16 -28.03
CA ALA A 774 23.82 15.32 -28.48
C ALA A 774 24.64 16.22 -29.44
N ASP A 775 23.94 17.03 -30.26
CA ASP A 775 24.56 18.01 -31.19
C ASP A 775 24.39 19.47 -30.77
#